data_AF-A0A8K0K8Y6-F1
#
_entry.id   AF-A0A8K0K8Y6-F1
#
_cell.length_a   1.000
_cell.length_b   1.000
_cell.length_c   1.000
_cell.angle_alpha   90.00
_cell.angle_beta   90.00
_cell.angle_gamma   90.00
#
_symmetry.space_group_name_H-M   'P 1'
#
loop_
_entity.id
_entity.type
_entity.pdbx_description
1 polymer ?
#
loop_
_entity_poly.entity_id
_entity_poly.type
_entity_poly.pdbx_seq_one_letter_code
_entity_poly.pdbx_strand_id
1 'polypeptide(L)'
;MNSTAEQHIYRFVNLRLVFAESIRWKPPNVGAELTGGCYGFAAKYMHWPEELLVGGAIKNKTGHIVKAKALQTVVQLMGERELYEFWSDDYKVHHVDWTQEKASLVLDTWQRRFSEEVKRLMSHKDNSSSPYDFLAFSTATLDDILSRFSEVSITRIAIGYVAMLVYAGISLLRLHDPVRSQCGVGLAGVLLVGATVAAGLGFCALLGITFNAATAQIVPFLALGLGVDDVFLITHAYGDQLATGSDLPPEEQTGAVLKRTGVSVLLTSLSTTCAFFAAAIIPIPALRVFSLQAAILVLFNLAAVLLVFPAIVSLDLRRRRSGRADLLCCFIPSPRSQGYAHPQQRPPVNVPSSTASPLASSSSSWWCCSVPQEQCSCRPKSAQVVPPLTASTSSTSVPQCRVVPISSNTPLKEGVHQSPTIPKRQVMAITRALPPDRLQTVTVLAPEADYPSVSVPCTLKALVSCSLSQMAARHYAPALMKPSIKVAVMTLLAVAVAAGAWVAQTRLGDGLALTELVPAGTAEHAFLKAQASNFGFYGMYAVTRGDFEYPTNQRLLYEYHDAYVRVPYIVRNDDGGLPDFWLSMFRDWLLGLQRSFDRDWADGRITRESWFNNASDEGILAYKLLVQTGRVDNPVDRSLVTTGRLVDSDGIINTKAFYNYLSAWASNDPLAYGASQANLRPEPRHWLHSPADYELKIPKSAPLVYAQMPFCVSVADGRGEAMMDGEESSDSFWNFGGADPSTTRLTELIRSVRELCSRFEARGLPNFPTGIPFLFWQQYLGLRGALAAALGAAIAAAWAAAALLLLDAWGAALVASASAATLIQMMGMAATLGVRLSAIPAVLLVVGVGLAARMFLHISLGFVTSVGGKDRRAQLALEGALAPVLHGAVTTLLGISLLAFSEFDFIV
;
A
#
# COMPACT_ATOMS: atom_id res chain seq x y z
N MET A 1 -9.98 -43.27 -37.37
CA MET A 1 -10.82 -44.41 -36.91
C MET A 1 -11.42 -44.07 -35.54
N ASN A 2 -12.18 -42.98 -35.41
CA ASN A 2 -12.47 -42.35 -34.09
C ASN A 2 -13.92 -42.48 -33.59
N SER A 3 -14.83 -43.19 -34.28
CA SER A 3 -16.24 -43.30 -33.81
C SER A 3 -16.52 -44.44 -32.83
N THR A 4 -15.55 -45.33 -32.57
CA THR A 4 -15.74 -46.49 -31.68
C THR A 4 -15.50 -46.17 -30.21
N ALA A 5 -14.54 -45.29 -29.88
CA ALA A 5 -14.24 -44.94 -28.49
C ALA A 5 -15.40 -44.22 -27.79
N GLU A 6 -16.04 -43.24 -28.45
CA GLU A 6 -17.20 -42.51 -27.88
C GLU A 6 -18.39 -43.44 -27.60
N GLN A 7 -18.68 -44.39 -28.49
CA GLN A 7 -19.77 -45.36 -28.28
C GLN A 7 -19.51 -46.32 -27.11
N HIS A 8 -18.25 -46.65 -26.82
CA HIS A 8 -17.90 -47.45 -25.65
C HIS A 8 -18.02 -46.65 -24.34
N ILE A 9 -17.66 -45.36 -24.33
CA ILE A 9 -17.81 -44.49 -23.15
C ILE A 9 -19.30 -44.26 -22.83
N TYR A 10 -20.13 -43.95 -23.84
CA TYR A 10 -21.59 -43.81 -23.65
C TYR A 10 -22.27 -45.12 -23.19
N ARG A 11 -21.74 -46.29 -23.56
CA ARG A 11 -22.19 -47.57 -23.00
C ARG A 11 -21.71 -47.81 -21.58
N PHE A 12 -20.50 -47.38 -21.20
CA PHE A 12 -19.98 -47.58 -19.84
C PHE A 12 -20.71 -46.73 -18.79
N VAL A 13 -21.04 -45.48 -19.12
CA VAL A 13 -21.85 -44.60 -18.26
C VAL A 13 -23.26 -45.19 -18.07
N ASN A 14 -23.90 -45.64 -19.16
CA ASN A 14 -25.18 -46.34 -19.06
C ASN A 14 -25.08 -47.67 -18.29
N LEU A 15 -24.01 -48.45 -18.41
CA LEU A 15 -23.90 -49.71 -17.66
C LEU A 15 -23.87 -49.50 -16.15
N ARG A 16 -23.19 -48.46 -15.62
CA ARG A 16 -23.24 -48.19 -14.17
C ARG A 16 -24.62 -47.70 -13.71
N LEU A 17 -25.35 -46.94 -14.53
CA LEU A 17 -26.73 -46.54 -14.22
C LEU A 17 -27.71 -47.73 -14.29
N VAL A 18 -27.56 -48.63 -15.26
CA VAL A 18 -28.41 -49.83 -15.41
C VAL A 18 -28.11 -50.89 -14.34
N PHE A 19 -26.85 -51.07 -13.92
CA PHE A 19 -26.56 -51.96 -12.78
C PHE A 19 -27.05 -51.43 -11.43
N ALA A 20 -27.31 -50.12 -11.31
CA ALA A 20 -27.90 -49.51 -10.11
C ALA A 20 -29.40 -49.81 -9.94
N GLU A 21 -30.11 -50.28 -10.97
CA GLU A 21 -31.56 -50.57 -10.90
C GLU A 21 -31.92 -51.84 -10.09
N SER A 22 -30.93 -52.61 -9.61
CA SER A 22 -31.17 -53.88 -8.90
C SER A 22 -31.21 -53.79 -7.35
N ILE A 23 -30.91 -52.63 -6.75
CA ILE A 23 -30.77 -52.51 -5.29
C ILE A 23 -31.81 -51.55 -4.68
N ARG A 24 -32.86 -52.16 -4.11
CA ARG A 24 -33.80 -51.66 -3.08
C ARG A 24 -33.74 -50.16 -2.75
N TRP A 25 -34.84 -49.47 -3.08
CA TRP A 25 -35.27 -48.12 -2.66
C TRP A 25 -34.78 -47.62 -1.28
N LYS A 26 -33.53 -47.18 -1.21
CA LYS A 26 -32.99 -46.31 -0.18
C LYS A 26 -32.23 -45.18 -0.90
N PRO A 27 -32.36 -43.91 -0.49
CA PRO A 27 -31.54 -42.86 -1.05
C PRO A 27 -30.06 -43.19 -0.80
N PRO A 28 -29.16 -42.98 -1.79
CA PRO A 28 -27.74 -43.25 -1.62
C PRO A 28 -27.18 -42.34 -0.52
N ASN A 29 -26.34 -42.90 0.36
CA ASN A 29 -25.70 -42.12 1.40
C ASN A 29 -24.51 -41.34 0.82
N VAL A 30 -24.81 -40.18 0.22
CA VAL A 30 -23.81 -39.31 -0.43
C VAL A 30 -22.64 -38.96 0.49
N GLY A 31 -22.88 -38.79 1.80
CA GLY A 31 -21.79 -38.53 2.76
C GLY A 31 -20.83 -39.71 2.91
N ALA A 32 -21.31 -40.95 2.83
CA ALA A 32 -20.47 -42.14 2.84
C ALA A 32 -19.68 -42.30 1.54
N GLU A 33 -20.31 -42.07 0.37
CA GLU A 33 -19.67 -42.15 -0.95
C GLU A 33 -18.58 -41.08 -1.18
N LEU A 34 -18.70 -39.92 -0.53
CA LEU A 34 -17.70 -38.83 -0.59
C LEU A 34 -16.61 -38.93 0.50
N THR A 35 -16.76 -39.81 1.50
CA THR A 35 -15.77 -39.97 2.58
C THR A 35 -14.48 -40.56 2.02
N GLY A 36 -13.33 -39.89 2.22
CA GLY A 36 -12.06 -40.33 1.65
C GLY A 36 -11.83 -39.91 0.19
N GLY A 37 -12.66 -39.02 -0.35
CA GLY A 37 -12.50 -38.47 -1.69
C GLY A 37 -13.15 -39.31 -2.80
N CYS A 38 -12.84 -38.98 -4.06
CA CYS A 38 -13.45 -39.62 -5.22
C CYS A 38 -12.41 -40.06 -6.25
N TYR A 39 -12.58 -41.27 -6.78
CA TYR A 39 -11.73 -41.81 -7.84
C TYR A 39 -12.27 -41.45 -9.23
N GLY A 40 -11.38 -41.00 -10.11
CA GLY A 40 -11.65 -40.78 -11.53
C GLY A 40 -11.64 -42.08 -12.35
N PHE A 41 -11.58 -41.96 -13.68
CA PHE A 41 -11.59 -43.11 -14.58
C PHE A 41 -10.37 -44.04 -14.39
N ALA A 42 -9.22 -43.48 -14.03
CA ALA A 42 -8.00 -44.22 -13.72
C ALA A 42 -7.79 -44.27 -12.20
N ALA A 43 -8.52 -45.13 -11.49
CA ALA A 43 -8.57 -45.14 -10.02
C ALA A 43 -7.20 -45.26 -9.30
N LYS A 44 -6.18 -45.84 -9.94
CA LYS A 44 -4.80 -45.89 -9.41
C LYS A 44 -4.11 -44.51 -9.36
N TYR A 45 -4.46 -43.62 -10.28
CA TYR A 45 -3.72 -42.37 -10.56
C TYR A 45 -4.55 -41.11 -10.31
N MET A 46 -5.87 -41.19 -10.47
CA MET A 46 -6.81 -40.08 -10.30
C MET A 46 -7.62 -40.29 -9.03
N HIS A 47 -7.02 -40.00 -7.90
CA HIS A 47 -7.72 -39.85 -6.62
C HIS A 47 -7.83 -38.36 -6.31
N TRP A 48 -9.06 -37.88 -6.16
CA TRP A 48 -9.35 -36.50 -5.78
C TRP A 48 -9.66 -36.48 -4.28
N PRO A 49 -8.84 -35.82 -3.44
CA PRO A 49 -9.03 -35.82 -2.00
C PRO A 49 -10.34 -35.13 -1.61
N GLU A 50 -10.90 -35.52 -0.48
CA GLU A 50 -12.18 -35.02 0.03
C GLU A 50 -12.17 -33.48 0.15
N GLU A 51 -11.08 -32.92 0.65
CA GLU A 51 -10.89 -31.48 0.91
C GLU A 51 -10.93 -30.60 -0.35
N LEU A 52 -10.74 -31.19 -1.54
CA LEU A 52 -10.87 -30.49 -2.83
C LEU A 52 -12.32 -30.43 -3.32
N LEU A 53 -13.15 -31.38 -2.88
CA LEU A 53 -14.51 -31.59 -3.39
C LEU A 53 -15.57 -31.07 -2.41
N VAL A 54 -15.35 -31.24 -1.10
CA VAL A 54 -16.34 -31.03 -0.04
C VAL A 54 -15.85 -29.97 0.94
N GLY A 55 -16.54 -28.82 0.94
CA GLY A 55 -16.22 -27.69 1.82
C GLY A 55 -17.04 -27.72 3.11
N GLY A 56 -16.37 -27.48 4.25
CA GLY A 56 -17.01 -27.44 5.56
C GLY A 56 -17.63 -28.77 6.00
N ALA A 57 -16.94 -29.89 5.76
CA ALA A 57 -17.39 -31.22 6.12
C ALA A 57 -17.38 -31.46 7.65
N ILE A 58 -18.51 -31.88 8.20
CA ILE A 58 -18.66 -32.33 9.59
C ILE A 58 -18.63 -33.86 9.59
N LYS A 59 -17.59 -34.42 10.21
CA LYS A 59 -17.36 -35.87 10.30
C LYS A 59 -17.88 -36.44 11.62
N ASN A 60 -18.37 -37.68 11.59
CA ASN A 60 -18.68 -38.45 12.79
C ASN A 60 -17.37 -38.98 13.43
N LYS A 61 -17.44 -39.54 14.64
CA LYS A 61 -16.31 -40.18 15.35
C LYS A 61 -15.61 -41.30 14.57
N THR A 62 -16.29 -41.85 13.56
CA THR A 62 -15.76 -42.89 12.66
C THR A 62 -15.13 -42.33 11.37
N GLY A 63 -15.01 -41.00 11.22
CA GLY A 63 -14.47 -40.35 10.03
C GLY A 63 -15.45 -40.08 8.89
N HIS A 64 -16.66 -40.66 8.91
CA HIS A 64 -17.66 -40.45 7.85
C HIS A 64 -18.26 -39.05 7.85
N ILE A 65 -18.44 -38.47 6.66
CA ILE A 65 -19.11 -37.17 6.47
C ILE A 65 -20.60 -37.32 6.79
N VAL A 66 -21.11 -36.46 7.68
CA VAL A 66 -22.55 -36.39 8.05
C VAL A 66 -23.22 -35.18 7.41
N LYS A 67 -22.51 -34.05 7.33
CA LYS A 67 -22.99 -32.79 6.76
C LYS A 67 -21.85 -32.09 6.05
N ALA A 68 -22.14 -31.41 4.95
CA ALA A 68 -21.22 -30.52 4.26
C ALA A 68 -21.89 -29.16 4.05
N LYS A 69 -21.09 -28.11 3.81
CA LYS A 69 -21.59 -26.74 3.63
C LYS A 69 -21.53 -26.27 2.18
N ALA A 70 -20.56 -26.75 1.41
CA ALA A 70 -20.41 -26.45 -0.01
C ALA A 70 -19.80 -27.63 -0.78
N LEU A 71 -19.99 -27.65 -2.10
CA LEU A 71 -19.32 -28.56 -3.03
C LEU A 71 -18.58 -27.73 -4.09
N GLN A 72 -17.43 -28.21 -4.54
CA GLN A 72 -16.62 -27.55 -5.57
C GLN A 72 -16.42 -28.47 -6.78
N THR A 73 -16.31 -27.89 -7.97
CA THR A 73 -15.87 -28.58 -9.19
C THR A 73 -14.91 -27.65 -9.92
N VAL A 74 -13.76 -28.18 -10.34
CA VAL A 74 -12.73 -27.43 -11.05
C VAL A 74 -12.63 -27.94 -12.48
N VAL A 75 -12.96 -27.09 -13.45
CA VAL A 75 -12.72 -27.37 -14.87
C VAL A 75 -11.31 -26.90 -15.20
N GLN A 76 -10.39 -27.84 -15.39
CA GLN A 76 -9.02 -27.52 -15.81
C GLN A 76 -8.99 -27.20 -17.31
N LEU A 77 -8.33 -26.09 -17.65
CA LEU A 77 -8.08 -25.63 -19.02
C LEU A 77 -6.57 -25.57 -19.25
N MET A 78 -6.15 -25.68 -20.51
CA MET A 78 -4.77 -25.39 -20.92
C MET A 78 -4.42 -23.91 -20.70
N GLY A 79 -3.16 -23.63 -20.42
CA GLY A 79 -2.65 -22.25 -20.47
C GLY A 79 -2.64 -21.69 -21.89
N GLU A 80 -2.63 -20.36 -22.04
CA GLU A 80 -2.59 -19.69 -23.36
C GLU A 80 -1.46 -20.18 -24.28
N ARG A 81 -0.25 -20.36 -23.74
CA ARG A 81 0.90 -20.87 -24.48
C ARG A 81 0.74 -22.35 -24.84
N GLU A 82 0.21 -23.16 -23.92
CA GLU A 82 -0.01 -24.59 -24.14
C GLU A 82 -1.09 -24.82 -25.21
N LEU A 83 -2.16 -24.02 -25.20
CA LEU A 83 -3.18 -24.04 -26.23
C LEU A 83 -2.61 -23.58 -27.60
N TYR A 84 -1.73 -22.58 -27.60
CA TYR A 84 -1.02 -22.16 -28.80
C TYR A 84 -0.16 -23.29 -29.38
N GLU A 85 0.73 -23.88 -28.56
CA GLU A 85 1.63 -24.99 -28.90
C GLU A 85 0.85 -26.26 -29.31
N PHE A 86 -0.29 -26.55 -28.68
CA PHE A 86 -1.12 -27.72 -28.99
C PHE A 86 -1.79 -27.64 -30.37
N TRP A 87 -2.23 -26.45 -30.79
CA TRP A 87 -2.90 -26.27 -32.09
C TRP A 87 -1.97 -25.82 -33.22
N SER A 88 -0.71 -25.42 -32.97
CA SER A 88 0.14 -24.76 -33.99
C SER A 88 0.32 -25.57 -35.28
N ASP A 89 0.39 -26.89 -35.16
CA ASP A 89 0.60 -27.82 -36.27
C ASP A 89 -0.71 -28.49 -36.77
N ASP A 90 -1.88 -28.04 -36.31
CA ASP A 90 -3.19 -28.61 -36.67
C ASP A 90 -3.86 -27.84 -37.82
N TYR A 91 -4.41 -28.61 -38.77
CA TYR A 91 -5.11 -28.09 -39.95
C TYR A 91 -6.27 -27.12 -39.63
N LYS A 92 -6.88 -27.23 -38.45
CA LYS A 92 -7.98 -26.36 -38.02
C LYS A 92 -7.55 -24.92 -37.82
N VAL A 93 -6.28 -24.64 -37.51
CA VAL A 93 -5.82 -23.25 -37.34
C VAL A 93 -5.04 -22.71 -38.53
N HIS A 94 -4.52 -23.54 -39.43
CA HIS A 94 -3.75 -23.09 -40.62
C HIS A 94 -4.46 -22.07 -41.53
N HIS A 95 -5.79 -21.94 -41.46
CA HIS A 95 -6.55 -20.94 -42.22
C HIS A 95 -6.64 -19.56 -41.53
N VAL A 96 -6.03 -19.41 -40.36
CA VAL A 96 -5.94 -18.21 -39.54
C VAL A 96 -4.48 -18.03 -39.12
N ASP A 97 -3.96 -16.81 -39.04
CA ASP A 97 -2.61 -16.60 -38.49
C ASP A 97 -2.61 -16.91 -36.98
N TRP A 98 -2.39 -18.16 -36.59
CA TRP A 98 -2.52 -18.59 -35.20
C TRP A 98 -1.40 -17.99 -34.35
N THR A 99 -1.77 -17.36 -33.23
CA THR A 99 -0.85 -16.69 -32.31
C THR A 99 -1.29 -16.93 -30.87
N GLN A 100 -0.37 -16.76 -29.91
CA GLN A 100 -0.67 -16.85 -28.48
C GLN A 100 -1.79 -15.87 -28.06
N GLU A 101 -1.87 -14.68 -28.66
CA GLU A 101 -2.94 -13.70 -28.42
C GLU A 101 -4.32 -14.19 -28.92
N LYS A 102 -4.37 -14.96 -30.03
CA LYS A 102 -5.62 -15.58 -30.47
C LYS A 102 -5.99 -16.78 -29.59
N ALA A 103 -5.00 -17.49 -29.04
CA ALA A 103 -5.22 -18.57 -28.08
C ALA A 103 -5.80 -18.04 -26.75
N SER A 104 -5.26 -16.95 -26.19
CA SER A 104 -5.82 -16.31 -24.99
C SER A 104 -7.22 -15.76 -25.24
N LEU A 105 -7.47 -15.09 -26.38
CA LEU A 105 -8.80 -14.60 -26.75
C LEU A 105 -9.86 -15.73 -26.82
N VAL A 106 -9.49 -16.91 -27.32
CA VAL A 106 -10.38 -18.09 -27.35
C VAL A 106 -10.69 -18.58 -25.94
N LEU A 107 -9.68 -18.66 -25.05
CA LEU A 107 -9.87 -19.04 -23.65
C LEU A 107 -10.77 -18.03 -22.92
N ASP A 108 -10.51 -16.73 -23.04
CA ASP A 108 -11.31 -15.68 -22.41
C ASP A 108 -12.76 -15.71 -22.89
N THR A 109 -12.98 -15.86 -24.20
CA THR A 109 -14.32 -15.97 -24.78
C THR A 109 -15.08 -17.19 -24.25
N TRP A 110 -14.38 -18.33 -24.11
CA TRP A 110 -14.96 -19.55 -23.52
C TRP A 110 -15.32 -19.35 -22.04
N GLN A 111 -14.40 -18.79 -21.24
CA GLN A 111 -14.61 -18.57 -19.81
C GLN A 111 -15.73 -17.56 -19.51
N ARG A 112 -15.80 -16.47 -20.28
CA ARG A 112 -16.89 -15.47 -20.19
C ARG A 112 -18.23 -16.12 -20.49
N ARG A 113 -18.36 -16.84 -21.61
CA ARG A 113 -19.60 -17.57 -21.97
C ARG A 113 -19.98 -18.65 -20.97
N PHE A 114 -19.01 -19.38 -20.41
CA PHE A 114 -19.27 -20.36 -19.35
C PHE A 114 -19.88 -19.68 -18.11
N SER A 115 -19.30 -18.56 -17.68
CA SER A 115 -19.79 -17.78 -16.53
C SER A 115 -21.16 -17.16 -16.77
N GLU A 116 -21.42 -16.66 -17.99
CA GLU A 116 -22.74 -16.18 -18.43
C GLU A 116 -23.79 -17.29 -18.43
N GLU A 117 -23.45 -18.48 -18.94
CA GLU A 117 -24.38 -19.62 -18.99
C GLU A 117 -24.73 -20.14 -17.60
N VAL A 118 -23.77 -20.21 -16.66
CA VAL A 118 -24.07 -20.53 -15.26
C VAL A 118 -25.01 -19.49 -14.64
N LYS A 119 -24.76 -18.19 -14.86
CA LYS A 119 -25.65 -17.11 -14.41
C LYS A 119 -27.06 -17.21 -15.03
N ARG A 120 -27.15 -17.57 -16.32
CA ARG A 120 -28.43 -17.78 -17.04
C ARG A 120 -29.22 -18.96 -16.49
N LEU A 121 -28.55 -20.06 -16.15
CA LEU A 121 -29.17 -21.24 -15.54
C LEU A 121 -29.68 -20.97 -14.12
N MET A 122 -29.08 -20.01 -13.40
CA MET A 122 -29.59 -19.56 -12.10
C MET A 122 -30.78 -18.61 -12.25
N SER A 123 -30.67 -17.54 -13.05
CA SER A 123 -31.72 -16.51 -13.16
C SER A 123 -33.03 -17.03 -13.75
N HIS A 124 -33.00 -18.09 -14.57
CA HIS A 124 -34.22 -18.72 -15.07
C HIS A 124 -34.94 -19.61 -14.04
N LYS A 125 -34.37 -19.77 -12.84
CA LYS A 125 -34.77 -20.76 -11.84
C LYS A 125 -35.37 -20.17 -10.56
N ASP A 126 -35.41 -18.84 -10.41
CA ASP A 126 -36.00 -18.12 -9.27
C ASP A 126 -37.49 -18.45 -9.02
N ASN A 127 -38.20 -18.99 -10.00
CA ASN A 127 -39.57 -19.51 -9.84
C ASN A 127 -39.66 -20.96 -9.33
N SER A 128 -38.54 -21.63 -9.03
CA SER A 128 -38.51 -23.09 -8.79
C SER A 128 -37.51 -23.54 -7.71
N SER A 129 -37.82 -23.24 -6.45
CA SER A 129 -37.58 -24.05 -5.24
C SER A 129 -36.37 -25.02 -5.17
N SER A 130 -35.18 -24.66 -5.65
CA SER A 130 -33.94 -25.40 -5.37
C SER A 130 -33.09 -24.62 -4.36
N PRO A 131 -32.78 -25.16 -3.17
CA PRO A 131 -32.15 -24.43 -2.06
C PRO A 131 -30.62 -24.30 -2.20
N TYR A 132 -30.10 -24.18 -3.43
CA TYR A 132 -28.67 -24.22 -3.73
C TYR A 132 -28.28 -23.13 -4.73
N ASP A 133 -27.33 -22.29 -4.33
CA ASP A 133 -26.75 -21.25 -5.19
C ASP A 133 -25.54 -21.82 -5.93
N PHE A 134 -25.50 -21.69 -7.26
CA PHE A 134 -24.32 -22.03 -8.06
C PHE A 134 -23.54 -20.77 -8.39
N LEU A 135 -22.27 -20.76 -8.01
CA LEU A 135 -21.36 -19.63 -8.18
C LEU A 135 -20.20 -20.06 -9.08
N ALA A 136 -19.92 -19.27 -10.13
CA ALA A 136 -18.84 -19.50 -11.08
C ALA A 136 -17.78 -18.39 -11.00
N PHE A 137 -16.53 -18.78 -11.19
CA PHE A 137 -15.38 -17.87 -11.19
C PHE A 137 -14.30 -18.44 -12.12
N SER A 138 -13.62 -17.55 -12.84
CA SER A 138 -12.57 -17.88 -13.81
C SER A 138 -11.43 -16.85 -13.78
N THR A 139 -10.33 -17.10 -14.50
CA THR A 139 -9.25 -16.11 -14.62
C THR A 139 -9.74 -14.84 -15.32
N ALA A 140 -10.50 -14.96 -16.41
CA ALA A 140 -11.11 -13.82 -17.09
C ALA A 140 -12.03 -12.97 -16.18
N THR A 141 -12.75 -13.58 -15.22
CA THR A 141 -13.54 -12.80 -14.24
C THR A 141 -12.67 -12.07 -13.23
N LEU A 142 -11.50 -12.61 -12.86
CA LEU A 142 -10.53 -11.92 -12.01
C LEU A 142 -9.92 -10.72 -12.74
N ASP A 143 -9.57 -10.88 -14.02
CA ASP A 143 -9.02 -9.81 -14.84
C ASP A 143 -10.06 -8.71 -15.10
N ASP A 144 -11.33 -9.04 -15.31
CA ASP A 144 -12.44 -8.07 -15.38
C ASP A 144 -12.58 -7.26 -14.06
N ILE A 145 -12.44 -7.91 -12.91
CA ILE A 145 -12.46 -7.24 -11.59
C ILE A 145 -11.27 -6.29 -11.45
N LEU A 146 -10.06 -6.73 -11.79
CA LEU A 146 -8.84 -5.91 -11.73
C LEU A 146 -8.88 -4.74 -12.72
N SER A 147 -9.49 -4.94 -13.90
CA SER A 147 -9.76 -3.87 -14.88
C SER A 147 -10.71 -2.83 -14.30
N ARG A 148 -11.87 -3.24 -13.77
CA ARG A 148 -12.83 -2.33 -13.12
C ARG A 148 -12.24 -1.61 -11.91
N PHE A 149 -11.40 -2.28 -11.12
CA PHE A 149 -10.67 -1.65 -10.02
C PHE A 149 -9.63 -0.64 -10.52
N SER A 150 -9.14 -0.77 -11.76
CA SER A 150 -8.23 0.19 -12.39
C SER A 150 -8.96 1.37 -13.07
N GLU A 151 -10.27 1.28 -13.30
CA GLU A 151 -11.05 2.34 -13.95
C GLU A 151 -11.19 3.59 -13.05
N VAL A 152 -10.88 4.75 -13.63
CA VAL A 152 -10.90 6.03 -12.92
C VAL A 152 -12.26 6.70 -13.06
N SER A 153 -12.94 6.88 -11.93
CA SER A 153 -14.20 7.61 -11.87
C SER A 153 -13.98 9.13 -11.96
N ILE A 154 -13.94 9.65 -13.20
CA ILE A 154 -13.81 11.08 -13.51
C ILE A 154 -14.87 11.91 -12.78
N THR A 155 -16.08 11.38 -12.61
CA THR A 155 -17.18 12.02 -11.87
C THR A 155 -16.82 12.25 -10.39
N ARG A 156 -16.27 11.25 -9.68
CA ARG A 156 -15.82 11.41 -8.29
C ARG A 156 -14.69 12.43 -8.17
N ILE A 157 -13.73 12.42 -9.10
CA ILE A 157 -12.63 13.41 -9.12
C ILE A 157 -13.20 14.83 -9.33
N ALA A 158 -14.09 15.02 -10.30
CA ALA A 158 -14.71 16.32 -10.58
C ALA A 158 -15.52 16.86 -9.39
N ILE A 159 -16.34 16.01 -8.75
CA ILE A 159 -17.07 16.36 -7.53
C ILE A 159 -16.09 16.80 -6.43
N GLY A 160 -14.95 16.12 -6.28
CA GLY A 160 -13.95 16.45 -5.30
C GLY A 160 -13.28 17.81 -5.48
N TYR A 161 -12.87 18.12 -6.71
CA TYR A 161 -12.31 19.43 -7.05
C TYR A 161 -13.35 20.55 -6.87
N VAL A 162 -14.62 20.32 -7.23
CA VAL A 162 -15.71 21.28 -6.99
C VAL A 162 -15.96 21.49 -5.50
N ALA A 163 -16.01 20.42 -4.70
CA ALA A 163 -16.17 20.51 -3.24
C ALA A 163 -15.04 21.32 -2.59
N MET A 164 -13.80 21.10 -3.03
CA MET A 164 -12.63 21.90 -2.60
C MET A 164 -12.74 23.37 -2.98
N LEU A 165 -13.15 23.68 -4.22
CA LEU A 165 -13.33 25.06 -4.67
C LEU A 165 -14.45 25.77 -3.90
N VAL A 166 -15.56 25.08 -3.60
CA VAL A 166 -16.66 25.60 -2.77
C VAL A 166 -16.19 25.85 -1.34
N TYR A 167 -15.48 24.90 -0.73
CA TYR A 167 -14.92 25.08 0.62
C TYR A 167 -13.91 26.23 0.67
N ALA A 168 -12.98 26.31 -0.28
CA ALA A 168 -12.00 27.40 -0.37
C ALA A 168 -12.68 28.76 -0.62
N GLY A 169 -13.74 28.79 -1.42
CA GLY A 169 -14.53 29.98 -1.64
C GLY A 169 -15.21 30.47 -0.37
N ILE A 170 -15.95 29.58 0.32
CA ILE A 170 -16.71 29.92 1.53
C ILE A 170 -15.80 30.28 2.70
N SER A 171 -14.74 29.51 2.97
CA SER A 171 -13.86 29.72 4.14
C SER A 171 -13.04 31.01 4.08
N LEU A 172 -12.74 31.53 2.87
CA LEU A 172 -11.96 32.74 2.66
C LEU A 172 -12.82 33.97 2.27
N LEU A 173 -14.14 33.81 2.18
CA LEU A 173 -15.08 34.89 1.88
C LEU A 173 -15.32 35.78 3.10
N ARG A 174 -15.07 37.09 2.95
CA ARG A 174 -15.45 38.10 3.96
C ARG A 174 -16.61 38.94 3.44
N LEU A 175 -17.83 38.54 3.75
CA LEU A 175 -19.08 39.19 3.30
C LEU A 175 -19.18 40.69 3.65
N HIS A 176 -18.57 41.11 4.76
CA HIS A 176 -18.63 42.50 5.23
C HIS A 176 -17.73 43.45 4.43
N ASP A 177 -16.57 42.98 3.97
CA ASP A 177 -15.55 43.79 3.29
C ASP A 177 -15.18 43.15 1.92
N PRO A 178 -15.95 43.37 0.83
CA PRO A 178 -15.73 42.70 -0.46
C PRO A 178 -14.36 42.94 -1.11
N VAL A 179 -13.68 44.03 -0.72
CA VAL A 179 -12.30 44.37 -1.17
C VAL A 179 -11.23 43.65 -0.34
N ARG A 180 -11.56 43.16 0.86
CA ARG A 180 -10.65 42.39 1.74
C ARG A 180 -10.90 40.88 1.74
N SER A 181 -11.95 40.41 1.07
CA SER A 181 -12.20 38.98 0.83
C SER A 181 -10.99 38.29 0.18
N GLN A 182 -10.76 37.02 0.49
CA GLN A 182 -9.61 36.21 0.05
C GLN A 182 -10.02 35.01 -0.83
N CYS A 183 -11.29 34.98 -1.24
CA CYS A 183 -11.91 33.92 -2.04
C CYS A 183 -11.20 33.73 -3.39
N GLY A 184 -10.88 34.81 -4.12
CA GLY A 184 -10.18 34.71 -5.41
C GLY A 184 -8.78 34.08 -5.31
N VAL A 185 -8.06 34.33 -4.20
CA VAL A 185 -6.74 33.72 -3.93
C VAL A 185 -6.91 32.23 -3.59
N GLY A 186 -7.92 31.87 -2.80
CA GLY A 186 -8.25 30.48 -2.49
C GLY A 186 -8.59 29.65 -3.73
N LEU A 187 -9.49 30.16 -4.58
CA LEU A 187 -9.85 29.49 -5.84
C LEU A 187 -8.65 29.34 -6.77
N ALA A 188 -7.85 30.38 -6.96
CA ALA A 188 -6.63 30.32 -7.78
C ALA A 188 -5.59 29.34 -7.20
N GLY A 189 -5.50 29.25 -5.87
CA GLY A 189 -4.65 28.29 -5.17
C GLY A 189 -5.09 26.83 -5.38
N VAL A 190 -6.37 26.51 -5.23
CA VAL A 190 -6.90 25.17 -5.50
C VAL A 190 -6.73 24.77 -6.96
N LEU A 191 -6.95 25.69 -7.91
CA LEU A 191 -6.69 25.45 -9.33
C LEU A 191 -5.19 25.22 -9.63
N LEU A 192 -4.29 25.95 -8.95
CA LEU A 192 -2.85 25.72 -9.04
C LEU A 192 -2.47 24.32 -8.53
N VAL A 193 -3.02 23.86 -7.40
CA VAL A 193 -2.82 22.50 -6.89
C VAL A 193 -3.35 21.44 -7.87
N GLY A 194 -4.49 21.68 -8.51
CA GLY A 194 -4.98 20.78 -9.57
C GLY A 194 -4.03 20.69 -10.77
N ALA A 195 -3.47 21.82 -11.20
CA ALA A 195 -2.49 21.86 -12.28
C ALA A 195 -1.17 21.16 -11.90
N THR A 196 -0.71 21.24 -10.65
CA THR A 196 0.53 20.57 -10.19
C THR A 196 0.36 19.07 -10.04
N VAL A 197 -0.82 18.60 -9.60
CA VAL A 197 -1.15 17.17 -9.59
C VAL A 197 -1.12 16.61 -11.01
N ALA A 198 -1.74 17.28 -11.98
CA ALA A 198 -1.70 16.89 -13.38
C ALA A 198 -0.26 16.89 -13.95
N ALA A 199 0.53 17.93 -13.67
CA ALA A 199 1.92 18.03 -14.11
C ALA A 199 2.81 16.95 -13.47
N GLY A 200 2.63 16.66 -12.18
CA GLY A 200 3.38 15.64 -11.44
C GLY A 200 3.09 14.22 -11.93
N LEU A 201 1.81 13.89 -12.18
CA LEU A 201 1.43 12.59 -12.77
C LEU A 201 1.95 12.46 -14.21
N GLY A 202 1.86 13.52 -15.02
CA GLY A 202 2.46 13.57 -16.36
C GLY A 202 3.97 13.36 -16.34
N PHE A 203 4.68 13.95 -15.37
CA PHE A 203 6.11 13.74 -15.18
C PHE A 203 6.44 12.30 -14.74
N CYS A 204 5.63 11.69 -13.88
CA CYS A 204 5.78 10.27 -13.52
C CYS A 204 5.63 9.35 -14.74
N ALA A 205 4.70 9.67 -15.66
CA ALA A 205 4.54 8.95 -16.92
C ALA A 205 5.78 9.08 -17.82
N LEU A 206 6.36 10.29 -17.93
CA LEU A 206 7.59 10.53 -18.69
C LEU A 206 8.82 9.79 -18.13
N LEU A 207 8.85 9.53 -16.82
CA LEU A 207 9.88 8.70 -16.18
C LEU A 207 9.67 7.19 -16.36
N GLY A 208 8.60 6.76 -17.05
CA GLY A 208 8.26 5.34 -17.22
C GLY A 208 7.75 4.66 -15.95
N ILE A 209 7.31 5.43 -14.94
CA ILE A 209 6.75 4.87 -13.72
C ILE A 209 5.32 4.40 -14.02
N THR A 210 5.10 3.09 -13.97
CA THR A 210 3.80 2.48 -14.30
C THR A 210 2.67 2.99 -13.41
N PHE A 211 1.49 3.21 -13.97
CA PHE A 211 0.29 3.49 -13.18
C PHE A 211 -0.28 2.18 -12.64
N ASN A 212 -0.84 2.24 -11.43
CA ASN A 212 -1.59 1.14 -10.85
C ASN A 212 -2.96 1.65 -10.35
N ALA A 213 -3.89 0.74 -10.12
CA ALA A 213 -5.25 1.08 -9.70
C ALA A 213 -5.28 1.99 -8.45
N ALA A 214 -4.50 1.65 -7.43
CA ALA A 214 -4.42 2.43 -6.19
C ALA A 214 -3.87 3.85 -6.42
N THR A 215 -2.91 4.06 -7.34
CA THR A 215 -2.44 5.40 -7.65
C THR A 215 -3.45 6.20 -8.44
N ALA A 216 -4.09 5.60 -9.43
CA ALA A 216 -5.11 6.24 -10.24
C ALA A 216 -6.33 6.69 -9.41
N GLN A 217 -6.68 5.92 -8.35
CA GLN A 217 -7.82 6.21 -7.49
C GLN A 217 -7.49 7.11 -6.28
N ILE A 218 -6.40 6.87 -5.54
CA ILE A 218 -6.16 7.53 -4.24
C ILE A 218 -5.30 8.80 -4.39
N VAL A 219 -4.28 8.78 -5.24
CA VAL A 219 -3.25 9.85 -5.29
C VAL A 219 -3.83 11.23 -5.64
N PRO A 220 -4.78 11.39 -6.58
CA PRO A 220 -5.34 12.72 -6.91
C PRO A 220 -6.01 13.39 -5.70
N PHE A 221 -6.79 12.64 -4.91
CA PHE A 221 -7.50 13.17 -3.75
C PHE A 221 -6.55 13.45 -2.58
N LEU A 222 -5.59 12.55 -2.33
CA LEU A 222 -4.56 12.73 -1.32
C LEU A 222 -3.72 13.97 -1.63
N ALA A 223 -3.15 14.06 -2.84
CA ALA A 223 -2.31 15.19 -3.24
C ALA A 223 -3.06 16.53 -3.25
N LEU A 224 -4.36 16.54 -3.60
CA LEU A 224 -5.22 17.72 -3.50
C LEU A 224 -5.39 18.18 -2.04
N GLY A 225 -5.73 17.27 -1.13
CA GLY A 225 -5.90 17.58 0.30
C GLY A 225 -4.62 18.11 0.94
N LEU A 226 -3.48 17.50 0.62
CA LEU A 226 -2.16 17.91 1.10
C LEU A 226 -1.72 19.26 0.52
N GLY A 227 -1.87 19.45 -0.79
CA GLY A 227 -1.33 20.64 -1.46
C GLY A 227 -2.10 21.93 -1.14
N VAL A 228 -3.41 21.81 -0.88
CA VAL A 228 -4.26 22.94 -0.50
C VAL A 228 -3.95 23.47 0.91
N ASP A 229 -3.45 22.64 1.84
CA ASP A 229 -3.08 23.10 3.18
C ASP A 229 -1.97 24.18 3.15
N ASP A 230 -0.91 23.98 2.36
CA ASP A 230 0.16 24.98 2.20
C ASP A 230 -0.35 26.33 1.63
N VAL A 231 -1.30 26.27 0.71
CA VAL A 231 -2.01 27.44 0.17
C VAL A 231 -2.78 28.18 1.26
N PHE A 232 -3.50 27.46 2.13
CA PHE A 232 -4.24 28.06 3.25
C PHE A 232 -3.33 28.67 4.30
N LEU A 233 -2.22 28.01 4.65
CA LEU A 233 -1.24 28.52 5.62
C LEU A 233 -0.64 29.86 5.16
N ILE A 234 -0.23 29.97 3.89
CA ILE A 234 0.27 31.23 3.33
C ILE A 234 -0.84 32.28 3.24
N THR A 235 -2.06 31.90 2.83
CA THR A 235 -3.21 32.82 2.74
C THR A 235 -3.62 33.39 4.11
N HIS A 236 -3.55 32.58 5.17
CA HIS A 236 -3.81 33.04 6.53
C HIS A 236 -2.73 34.02 7.01
N ALA A 237 -1.45 33.70 6.82
CA ALA A 237 -0.35 34.61 7.18
C ALA A 237 -0.40 35.94 6.41
N TYR A 238 -0.79 35.89 5.14
CA TYR A 238 -1.10 37.06 4.33
C TYR A 238 -2.25 37.90 4.92
N GLY A 239 -3.35 37.25 5.33
CA GLY A 239 -4.49 37.91 5.97
C GLY A 239 -4.17 38.54 7.33
N ASP A 240 -3.32 37.87 8.14
CA ASP A 240 -2.84 38.33 9.44
C ASP A 240 -1.95 39.58 9.31
N GLN A 241 -1.03 39.58 8.33
CA GLN A 241 -0.20 40.74 8.03
C GLN A 241 -1.02 41.96 7.57
N LEU A 242 -2.06 41.74 6.75
CA LEU A 242 -3.00 42.81 6.35
C LEU A 242 -3.83 43.35 7.52
N ALA A 243 -4.17 42.52 8.50
CA ALA A 243 -4.90 42.94 9.69
C ALA A 243 -4.03 43.74 10.67
N THR A 244 -2.74 43.40 10.75
CA THR A 244 -1.76 44.03 11.66
C THR A 244 -1.28 45.40 11.17
N GLY A 245 -1.55 45.77 9.91
CA GLY A 245 -1.34 47.13 9.41
C GLY A 245 0.13 47.51 9.23
N SER A 246 0.92 46.66 8.57
CA SER A 246 2.33 46.97 8.30
C SER A 246 2.49 48.08 7.25
N ASP A 247 3.15 49.19 7.61
CA ASP A 247 3.49 50.33 6.73
C ASP A 247 4.51 50.00 5.60
N LEU A 248 4.80 48.72 5.35
CA LEU A 248 5.78 48.30 4.34
C LEU A 248 5.29 48.56 2.90
N PRO A 249 6.21 48.90 1.97
CA PRO A 249 5.89 49.10 0.56
C PRO A 249 5.39 47.81 -0.13
N PRO A 250 4.61 47.93 -1.24
CA PRO A 250 4.03 46.79 -1.97
C PRO A 250 5.00 45.64 -2.28
N GLU A 251 6.22 46.01 -2.66
CA GLU A 251 7.23 45.11 -3.19
C GLU A 251 7.79 44.20 -2.08
N GLU A 252 7.85 44.71 -0.84
CA GLU A 252 8.30 43.96 0.33
C GLU A 252 7.18 43.17 1.02
N GLN A 253 5.90 43.56 0.86
CA GLN A 253 4.77 42.90 1.52
C GLN A 253 4.70 41.40 1.21
N THR A 254 4.88 41.01 -0.06
CA THR A 254 4.87 39.59 -0.47
C THR A 254 6.09 38.83 0.09
N GLY A 255 7.26 39.48 0.09
CA GLY A 255 8.48 38.92 0.66
C GLY A 255 8.40 38.72 2.18
N ALA A 256 7.72 39.61 2.90
CA ALA A 256 7.49 39.50 4.34
C ALA A 256 6.59 38.30 4.71
N VAL A 257 5.51 38.05 3.96
CA VAL A 257 4.68 36.84 4.13
C VAL A 257 5.54 35.59 3.92
N LEU A 258 6.26 35.51 2.80
CA LEU A 258 7.08 34.36 2.45
C LEU A 258 8.25 34.15 3.44
N LYS A 259 8.83 35.22 3.99
CA LYS A 259 9.83 35.15 5.06
C LYS A 259 9.26 34.56 6.36
N ARG A 260 7.98 34.80 6.68
CA ARG A 260 7.33 34.31 7.90
C ARG A 260 6.90 32.85 7.81
N THR A 261 6.37 32.39 6.67
CA THR A 261 5.82 31.02 6.53
C THR A 261 6.57 30.13 5.54
N GLY A 262 7.28 30.66 4.55
CA GLY A 262 7.90 29.89 3.47
C GLY A 262 8.94 28.87 3.93
N VAL A 263 9.74 29.20 4.95
CA VAL A 263 10.70 28.23 5.55
C VAL A 263 9.97 27.07 6.24
N SER A 264 8.83 27.35 6.88
CA SER A 264 8.01 26.32 7.52
C SER A 264 7.31 25.42 6.48
N VAL A 265 6.78 25.99 5.39
CA VAL A 265 6.21 25.25 4.25
C VAL A 265 7.26 24.37 3.58
N LEU A 266 8.45 24.92 3.29
CA LEU A 266 9.56 24.21 2.68
C LEU A 266 9.92 22.95 3.47
N LEU A 267 10.09 23.10 4.78
CA LEU A 267 10.61 22.01 5.60
C LEU A 267 9.56 20.97 6.02
N THR A 268 8.29 21.37 6.18
CA THR A 268 7.18 20.43 6.39
C THR A 268 6.88 19.62 5.13
N SER A 269 6.91 20.26 3.95
CA SER A 269 6.78 19.57 2.66
C SER A 269 7.95 18.63 2.39
N LEU A 270 9.19 19.05 2.67
CA LEU A 270 10.36 18.19 2.53
C LEU A 270 10.33 16.99 3.50
N SER A 271 9.90 17.21 4.75
CA SER A 271 9.68 16.12 5.72
C SER A 271 8.62 15.12 5.25
N THR A 272 7.51 15.61 4.70
CA THR A 272 6.44 14.79 4.11
C THR A 272 6.95 14.00 2.89
N THR A 273 7.75 14.64 2.03
CA THR A 273 8.42 13.99 0.89
C THR A 273 9.36 12.87 1.36
N CYS A 274 10.16 13.12 2.39
CA CYS A 274 11.03 12.11 3.01
C CYS A 274 10.23 10.95 3.64
N ALA A 275 9.04 11.20 4.20
CA ALA A 275 8.15 10.14 4.68
C ALA A 275 7.62 9.27 3.53
N PHE A 276 7.23 9.86 2.40
CA PHE A 276 6.88 9.09 1.19
C PHE A 276 8.09 8.30 0.65
N PHE A 277 9.30 8.86 0.62
CA PHE A 277 10.50 8.09 0.26
C PHE A 277 10.84 6.98 1.27
N ALA A 278 10.57 7.17 2.57
CA ALA A 278 10.71 6.13 3.58
C ALA A 278 9.71 4.99 3.38
N ALA A 279 8.47 5.28 2.93
CA ALA A 279 7.50 4.26 2.56
C ALA A 279 7.95 3.39 1.38
N ALA A 280 8.78 3.93 0.46
CA ALA A 280 9.34 3.19 -0.69
C ALA A 280 10.31 2.05 -0.29
N ILE A 281 10.77 2.02 0.97
CA ILE A 281 11.57 0.93 1.55
C ILE A 281 10.79 -0.39 1.56
N ILE A 282 9.46 -0.33 1.70
CA ILE A 282 8.59 -1.52 1.71
C ILE A 282 8.78 -2.31 0.39
N PRO A 283 9.04 -3.63 0.43
CA PRO A 283 9.47 -4.41 -0.73
C PRO A 283 8.35 -4.78 -1.73
N ILE A 284 7.25 -4.04 -1.74
CA ILE A 284 6.03 -4.34 -2.49
C ILE A 284 5.97 -3.41 -3.72
N PRO A 285 6.15 -3.91 -4.96
CA PRO A 285 6.40 -3.05 -6.14
C PRO A 285 5.33 -2.00 -6.40
N ALA A 286 4.04 -2.37 -6.35
CA ALA A 286 2.92 -1.45 -6.57
C ALA A 286 2.92 -0.27 -5.58
N LEU A 287 3.34 -0.52 -4.34
CA LEU A 287 3.37 0.51 -3.30
C LEU A 287 4.62 1.36 -3.32
N ARG A 288 5.77 0.78 -3.70
CA ARG A 288 6.97 1.57 -3.99
C ARG A 288 6.68 2.58 -5.11
N VAL A 289 5.97 2.15 -6.15
CA VAL A 289 5.48 3.04 -7.22
C VAL A 289 4.53 4.10 -6.68
N PHE A 290 3.53 3.73 -5.87
CA PHE A 290 2.61 4.69 -5.24
C PHE A 290 3.33 5.75 -4.41
N SER A 291 4.27 5.34 -3.56
CA SER A 291 5.01 6.25 -2.69
C SER A 291 5.96 7.17 -3.48
N LEU A 292 6.56 6.67 -4.57
CA LEU A 292 7.39 7.48 -5.46
C LEU A 292 6.57 8.52 -6.23
N GLN A 293 5.41 8.14 -6.78
CA GLN A 293 4.50 9.08 -7.45
C GLN A 293 4.03 10.16 -6.46
N ALA A 294 3.58 9.79 -5.26
CA ALA A 294 3.16 10.74 -4.23
C ALA A 294 4.30 11.70 -3.79
N ALA A 295 5.52 11.20 -3.61
CA ALA A 295 6.69 12.05 -3.30
C ALA A 295 6.96 13.09 -4.40
N ILE A 296 6.88 12.69 -5.67
CA ILE A 296 7.05 13.58 -6.82
C ILE A 296 5.95 14.65 -6.85
N LEU A 297 4.68 14.27 -6.63
CA LEU A 297 3.57 15.23 -6.59
C LEU A 297 3.73 16.26 -5.46
N VAL A 298 4.15 15.84 -4.27
CA VAL A 298 4.41 16.77 -3.15
C VAL A 298 5.56 17.73 -3.48
N LEU A 299 6.61 17.28 -4.18
CA LEU A 299 7.69 18.16 -4.67
C LEU A 299 7.22 19.17 -5.72
N PHE A 300 6.38 18.76 -6.68
CA PHE A 300 5.78 19.66 -7.67
C PHE A 300 4.86 20.69 -7.00
N ASN A 301 4.07 20.27 -6.01
CA ASN A 301 3.24 21.18 -5.23
C ASN A 301 4.08 22.19 -4.44
N LEU A 302 5.11 21.73 -3.73
CA LEU A 302 6.07 22.57 -3.00
C LEU A 302 6.69 23.64 -3.91
N ALA A 303 7.16 23.25 -5.10
CA ALA A 303 7.73 24.19 -6.06
C ALA A 303 6.70 25.26 -6.49
N ALA A 304 5.47 24.87 -6.81
CA ALA A 304 4.43 25.81 -7.21
C ALA A 304 3.96 26.73 -6.07
N VAL A 305 3.84 26.22 -4.85
CA VAL A 305 3.40 27.00 -3.69
C VAL A 305 4.48 27.98 -3.20
N LEU A 306 5.77 27.69 -3.41
CA LEU A 306 6.85 28.64 -3.12
C LEU A 306 7.19 29.61 -4.26
N LEU A 307 6.93 29.26 -5.53
CA LEU A 307 7.30 30.09 -6.69
C LEU A 307 6.11 30.81 -7.34
N VAL A 308 5.03 30.09 -7.62
CA VAL A 308 3.88 30.60 -8.39
C VAL A 308 2.82 31.23 -7.46
N PHE A 309 2.53 30.61 -6.33
CA PHE A 309 1.51 31.11 -5.41
C PHE A 309 1.80 32.51 -4.84
N PRO A 310 3.05 32.89 -4.49
CA PRO A 310 3.34 34.27 -4.07
C PRO A 310 3.10 35.31 -5.18
N ALA A 311 3.22 34.93 -6.46
CA ALA A 311 2.84 35.80 -7.57
C ALA A 311 1.32 36.02 -7.63
N ILE A 312 0.50 34.99 -7.33
CA ILE A 312 -0.96 35.11 -7.18
C ILE A 312 -1.31 36.07 -6.03
N VAL A 313 -0.65 35.94 -4.87
CA VAL A 313 -0.80 36.86 -3.73
C VAL A 313 -0.41 38.30 -4.10
N SER A 314 0.66 38.49 -4.87
CA SER A 314 1.10 39.81 -5.37
C SER A 314 0.08 40.44 -6.34
N LEU A 315 -0.55 39.64 -7.21
CA LEU A 315 -1.65 40.09 -8.07
C LEU A 315 -2.90 40.49 -7.27
N ASP A 316 -3.26 39.74 -6.23
CA ASP A 316 -4.34 40.12 -5.31
C ASP A 316 -4.03 41.41 -4.56
N LEU A 317 -2.81 41.59 -4.05
CA LEU A 317 -2.36 42.85 -3.44
C LEU A 317 -2.56 44.05 -4.39
N ARG A 318 -2.21 43.91 -5.67
CA ARG A 318 -2.46 44.94 -6.69
C ARG A 318 -3.96 45.20 -6.89
N ARG A 319 -4.79 44.16 -6.92
CA ARG A 319 -6.25 44.29 -7.04
C ARG A 319 -6.84 45.03 -5.83
N ARG A 320 -6.50 44.64 -4.60
CA ARG A 320 -7.00 45.30 -3.36
C ARG A 320 -6.69 46.79 -3.34
N ARG A 321 -5.48 47.17 -3.74
CA ARG A 321 -5.04 48.58 -3.88
C ARG A 321 -5.88 49.36 -4.88
N SER A 322 -6.35 48.70 -5.95
CA SER A 322 -7.26 49.31 -6.93
C SER A 322 -8.74 49.36 -6.49
N GLY A 323 -9.07 48.93 -5.26
CA GLY A 323 -10.42 49.02 -4.70
C GLY A 323 -11.46 48.08 -5.34
N ARG A 324 -11.01 47.05 -6.08
CA ARG A 324 -11.89 46.13 -6.83
C ARG A 324 -12.35 44.96 -5.96
N ALA A 325 -13.57 44.50 -6.23
CA ALA A 325 -14.18 43.34 -5.55
C ALA A 325 -13.51 42.01 -5.94
N ASP A 326 -13.77 40.98 -5.13
CA ASP A 326 -13.01 39.71 -5.17
C ASP A 326 -13.44 38.73 -6.27
N LEU A 327 -14.75 38.65 -6.55
CA LEU A 327 -15.34 37.86 -7.64
C LEU A 327 -15.86 38.76 -8.77
N LEU A 328 -15.83 38.25 -10.01
CA LEU A 328 -16.44 38.86 -11.21
C LEU A 328 -16.01 40.33 -11.42
N CYS A 329 -14.70 40.53 -11.61
CA CYS A 329 -13.97 41.81 -11.75
C CYS A 329 -14.51 42.83 -12.78
N CYS A 330 -15.58 42.54 -13.53
CA CYS A 330 -16.15 43.36 -14.58
C CYS A 330 -17.59 43.86 -14.31
N PHE A 331 -18.32 43.28 -13.33
CA PHE A 331 -19.78 43.49 -13.22
C PHE A 331 -20.25 44.26 -11.98
N ILE A 332 -19.38 44.53 -11.00
CA ILE A 332 -19.74 45.25 -9.77
C ILE A 332 -18.73 46.38 -9.52
N PRO A 333 -19.03 47.64 -9.90
CA PRO A 333 -18.26 48.79 -9.43
C PRO A 333 -18.50 48.98 -7.92
N SER A 334 -17.49 49.41 -7.17
CA SER A 334 -17.66 49.60 -5.72
C SER A 334 -18.65 50.75 -5.44
N PRO A 335 -19.49 50.64 -4.40
CA PRO A 335 -20.30 51.76 -3.96
C PRO A 335 -19.38 52.87 -3.46
N ARG A 336 -19.36 54.01 -4.17
CA ARG A 336 -18.72 55.24 -3.70
C ARG A 336 -19.22 55.55 -2.29
N SER A 337 -18.32 55.64 -1.33
CA SER A 337 -18.61 56.18 -0.01
C SER A 337 -19.02 57.66 -0.15
N GLN A 338 -20.33 57.93 -0.03
CA GLN A 338 -20.79 59.28 0.26
C GLN A 338 -20.24 59.68 1.63
N GLY A 339 -19.51 60.79 1.67
CA GLY A 339 -18.64 61.13 2.80
C GLY A 339 -19.36 61.84 3.94
N TYR A 340 -18.66 61.94 5.07
CA TYR A 340 -18.94 62.93 6.11
C TYR A 340 -17.65 63.54 6.68
N ALA A 341 -17.67 64.87 6.74
CA ALA A 341 -16.96 65.77 7.65
C ALA A 341 -15.44 65.59 7.90
N HIS A 342 -14.65 66.49 7.32
CA HIS A 342 -13.41 67.00 7.91
C HIS A 342 -13.73 67.93 9.10
N PRO A 343 -13.15 67.75 10.30
CA PRO A 343 -13.18 68.77 11.35
C PRO A 343 -12.05 69.81 11.14
N GLN A 344 -12.48 71.03 10.83
CA GLN A 344 -11.86 72.34 11.11
C GLN A 344 -10.33 72.42 11.39
N GLN A 345 -9.64 73.14 10.50
CA GLN A 345 -8.63 74.14 10.89
C GLN A 345 -9.02 75.51 10.33
N ARG A 346 -8.96 76.54 11.18
CA ARG A 346 -8.96 77.98 10.86
C ARG A 346 -8.31 78.73 12.05
N PRO A 347 -7.72 79.92 11.85
CA PRO A 347 -7.21 80.52 10.61
C PRO A 347 -5.74 81.01 10.74
N PRO A 348 -5.12 81.46 9.64
CA PRO A 348 -4.20 82.60 9.68
C PRO A 348 -4.91 83.89 9.22
N VAL A 349 -4.47 85.04 9.73
CA VAL A 349 -5.02 86.36 9.39
C VAL A 349 -4.32 86.96 8.16
N ASN A 350 -5.07 87.71 7.35
CA ASN A 350 -4.67 88.34 6.09
C ASN A 350 -3.46 89.29 6.19
N VAL A 351 -2.65 89.35 5.12
CA VAL A 351 -2.31 90.60 4.39
C VAL A 351 -2.28 90.26 2.88
N PRO A 352 -2.85 91.09 1.97
CA PRO A 352 -2.89 90.83 0.51
C PRO A 352 -1.63 91.41 -0.18
N SER A 353 -1.41 91.45 -1.51
CA SER A 353 -2.31 91.55 -2.67
C SER A 353 -1.55 91.35 -4.00
N SER A 354 -2.25 90.98 -5.09
CA SER A 354 -2.00 91.36 -6.51
C SER A 354 -0.64 90.96 -7.16
N THR A 355 -0.51 90.72 -8.48
CA THR A 355 -1.29 91.19 -9.64
C THR A 355 -1.07 90.31 -10.89
N ALA A 356 -2.05 90.28 -11.79
CA ALA A 356 -1.95 90.15 -13.26
C ALA A 356 -1.27 88.92 -13.94
N SER A 357 -2.14 88.07 -14.50
CA SER A 357 -2.26 87.60 -15.92
C SER A 357 -1.55 88.47 -17.00
N PRO A 358 -1.44 88.08 -18.32
CA PRO A 358 -2.31 87.09 -19.03
C PRO A 358 -1.72 86.25 -20.22
N LEU A 359 -2.53 85.25 -20.66
CA LEU A 359 -2.74 84.71 -22.05
C LEU A 359 -1.52 84.22 -22.89
N ALA A 360 -1.61 83.26 -23.83
CA ALA A 360 -2.59 82.26 -24.29
C ALA A 360 -1.77 81.11 -24.97
N SER A 361 -2.25 79.95 -25.47
CA SER A 361 -3.47 79.63 -26.24
C SER A 361 -3.57 78.08 -26.48
N SER A 362 -4.73 77.62 -26.99
CA SER A 362 -5.01 76.44 -27.87
C SER A 362 -4.01 75.28 -28.05
N SER A 363 -4.40 74.01 -28.27
CA SER A 363 -5.72 73.32 -28.30
C SER A 363 -5.52 71.80 -28.49
N SER A 364 -6.63 71.03 -28.45
CA SER A 364 -6.88 69.80 -29.26
C SER A 364 -5.73 68.76 -29.44
N SER A 365 -5.67 67.64 -28.73
CA SER A 365 -6.53 66.44 -28.87
C SER A 365 -6.13 65.43 -29.98
N TRP A 366 -5.88 64.17 -29.56
CA TRP A 366 -6.19 62.88 -30.24
C TRP A 366 -5.07 61.95 -30.78
N TRP A 367 -4.99 60.78 -30.10
CA TRP A 367 -4.94 59.38 -30.61
C TRP A 367 -3.66 58.70 -31.18
N CYS A 368 -3.68 57.38 -30.93
CA CYS A 368 -3.00 56.25 -31.60
C CYS A 368 -1.63 55.75 -31.13
N CYS A 369 -1.49 54.41 -31.25
CA CYS A 369 -0.45 53.55 -30.67
C CYS A 369 0.37 52.80 -31.74
N SER A 370 1.36 52.02 -31.27
CA SER A 370 2.03 50.86 -31.91
C SER A 370 3.37 51.19 -32.62
N VAL A 371 4.56 50.79 -32.14
CA VAL A 371 5.17 49.41 -32.13
C VAL A 371 5.46 48.92 -33.57
N PRO A 372 6.66 48.37 -33.94
CA PRO A 372 7.68 47.70 -33.10
C PRO A 372 9.21 47.95 -33.39
N GLN A 373 10.03 47.35 -32.50
CA GLN A 373 11.32 46.66 -32.73
C GLN A 373 12.70 47.36 -32.89
N GLU A 374 13.70 46.56 -32.47
CA GLU A 374 15.15 46.55 -32.75
C GLU A 374 16.13 47.36 -31.85
N GLN A 375 16.95 46.57 -31.14
CA GLN A 375 18.41 46.72 -30.92
C GLN A 375 19.00 48.06 -30.41
N CYS A 376 19.55 48.05 -29.19
CA CYS A 376 21.02 48.00 -29.04
C CYS A 376 21.50 47.76 -27.59
N SER A 377 22.65 47.10 -27.47
CA SER A 377 23.40 46.89 -26.23
C SER A 377 24.45 47.98 -26.04
N CYS A 378 24.73 48.39 -24.80
CA CYS A 378 26.07 48.90 -24.43
C CYS A 378 26.39 48.64 -22.96
N ARG A 379 27.62 48.19 -22.69
CA ARG A 379 28.17 47.83 -21.36
C ARG A 379 29.42 48.74 -21.08
N PRO A 380 30.29 48.52 -20.07
CA PRO A 380 30.63 49.57 -19.10
C PRO A 380 32.14 49.93 -19.11
N LYS A 381 32.60 50.69 -18.09
CA LYS A 381 33.98 50.83 -17.50
C LYS A 381 34.25 52.31 -17.11
N SER A 382 35.17 52.70 -16.21
CA SER A 382 35.89 52.07 -15.07
C SER A 382 36.88 53.07 -14.44
N ALA A 383 37.07 53.10 -13.11
CA ALA A 383 38.22 53.63 -12.32
C ALA A 383 37.79 53.72 -10.82
N GLN A 384 38.44 53.24 -9.74
CA GLN A 384 39.82 52.85 -9.42
C GLN A 384 40.79 54.06 -9.36
N VAL A 385 41.44 54.45 -8.24
CA VAL A 385 42.62 53.82 -7.57
C VAL A 385 42.95 54.64 -6.26
N VAL A 386 42.93 54.10 -5.01
CA VAL A 386 44.04 53.64 -4.08
C VAL A 386 44.51 54.67 -2.98
N PRO A 387 45.03 54.25 -1.79
CA PRO A 387 45.28 55.03 -0.54
C PRO A 387 46.81 55.09 -0.18
N PRO A 388 47.37 54.83 1.04
CA PRO A 388 47.03 55.02 2.49
C PRO A 388 48.16 55.72 3.33
N LEU A 389 48.11 55.71 4.69
CA LEU A 389 49.23 55.70 5.72
C LEU A 389 48.65 56.01 7.15
N THR A 390 48.53 55.09 8.14
CA THR A 390 49.47 54.56 9.19
C THR A 390 49.49 55.23 10.60
N ALA A 391 49.34 54.39 11.64
CA ALA A 391 49.98 54.39 12.98
C ALA A 391 49.54 55.32 14.15
N SER A 392 48.67 54.77 15.02
CA SER A 392 48.80 54.54 16.49
C SER A 392 49.16 55.61 17.57
N THR A 393 48.61 55.32 18.77
CA THR A 393 49.07 55.56 20.17
C THR A 393 48.75 56.85 20.97
N SER A 394 48.03 56.63 22.10
CA SER A 394 48.07 57.30 23.43
C SER A 394 47.79 58.82 23.58
N SER A 395 47.34 59.35 24.73
CA SER A 395 46.43 58.88 25.80
C SER A 395 46.15 60.04 26.79
N THR A 396 45.07 59.93 27.58
CA THR A 396 44.88 60.54 28.93
C THR A 396 45.03 62.06 29.16
N SER A 397 43.95 62.68 29.67
CA SER A 397 44.03 63.52 30.88
C SER A 397 42.72 63.47 31.69
N VAL A 398 42.85 63.61 33.02
CA VAL A 398 41.83 63.47 34.09
C VAL A 398 42.14 64.57 35.12
N PRO A 399 41.15 65.33 35.65
CA PRO A 399 40.78 65.25 37.09
C PRO A 399 39.30 65.69 37.38
N GLN A 400 38.70 65.62 38.58
CA GLN A 400 38.99 64.98 39.89
C GLN A 400 37.67 64.80 40.70
N CYS A 401 37.74 64.09 41.83
CA CYS A 401 36.60 63.74 42.71
C CYS A 401 36.23 64.84 43.74
N ARG A 402 35.02 64.75 44.34
CA ARG A 402 34.82 65.10 45.76
C ARG A 402 33.61 64.40 46.41
N VAL A 403 33.73 64.12 47.71
CA VAL A 403 32.73 63.50 48.61
C VAL A 403 32.49 64.42 49.81
N VAL A 404 31.25 64.53 50.31
CA VAL A 404 30.91 65.08 51.65
C VAL A 404 29.63 64.41 52.21
N PRO A 405 29.63 63.93 53.48
CA PRO A 405 28.42 63.47 54.20
C PRO A 405 28.15 64.19 55.55
N ILE A 406 26.88 64.36 55.95
CA ILE A 406 26.41 64.74 57.32
C ILE A 406 25.01 64.09 57.50
N SER A 407 24.73 63.19 58.46
CA SER A 407 24.31 63.38 59.89
C SER A 407 23.03 64.24 60.08
N SER A 408 22.11 64.01 61.03
CA SER A 408 21.88 62.97 62.05
C SER A 408 20.49 63.21 62.74
N ASN A 409 19.97 62.21 63.49
CA ASN A 409 19.09 62.28 64.68
C ASN A 409 17.88 61.31 64.73
N THR A 410 17.50 61.00 65.97
CA THR A 410 16.65 59.91 66.50
C THR A 410 15.69 60.51 67.58
N PRO A 411 14.95 59.79 68.48
CA PRO A 411 14.37 58.42 68.54
C PRO A 411 12.90 58.38 69.11
N LEU A 412 12.44 57.19 69.59
CA LEU A 412 11.39 56.89 70.63
C LEU A 412 9.88 56.90 70.19
N LYS A 413 9.18 55.74 70.21
CA LYS A 413 8.26 55.17 71.26
C LYS A 413 6.88 55.86 71.38
N GLU A 414 5.73 55.24 71.70
CA GLU A 414 5.18 53.84 71.85
C GLU A 414 3.63 53.95 71.95
N GLY A 415 2.75 52.92 71.88
CA GLY A 415 2.89 51.49 71.57
C GLY A 415 1.61 50.65 71.90
N VAL A 416 1.41 49.51 71.19
CA VAL A 416 0.61 48.30 71.56
C VAL A 416 -0.95 48.30 71.58
N HIS A 417 -1.57 47.50 70.70
CA HIS A 417 -2.48 46.39 71.07
C HIS A 417 -2.50 45.28 69.98
N GLN A 418 -2.95 44.07 70.34
CA GLN A 418 -2.70 42.78 69.64
C GLN A 418 -3.80 42.45 68.58
N SER A 419 -3.52 41.96 67.35
CA SER A 419 -3.01 40.63 66.89
C SER A 419 -4.08 39.49 66.92
N PRO A 420 -4.04 38.45 66.04
CA PRO A 420 -2.82 37.85 65.45
C PRO A 420 -2.82 37.34 63.98
N THR A 421 -1.60 37.24 63.40
CA THR A 421 -1.09 36.19 62.45
C THR A 421 -1.73 35.91 61.06
N ILE A 422 -1.02 35.49 60.01
CA ILE A 422 0.38 34.99 59.85
C ILE A 422 0.99 35.48 58.50
N PRO A 423 2.33 35.52 58.31
CA PRO A 423 2.96 36.47 57.37
C PRO A 423 3.53 35.89 56.06
N LYS A 424 3.88 36.81 55.15
CA LYS A 424 4.57 36.59 53.87
C LYS A 424 5.98 36.00 54.06
N ARG A 425 6.37 35.06 53.19
CA ARG A 425 7.73 34.51 53.11
C ARG A 425 8.57 35.30 52.07
N GLN A 426 9.74 35.78 52.50
CA GLN A 426 10.81 36.33 51.65
C GLN A 426 11.51 35.24 50.81
N VAL A 427 12.63 35.60 50.13
CA VAL A 427 13.61 34.74 49.39
C VAL A 427 13.25 34.56 47.90
N MET A 428 14.13 34.78 46.91
CA MET A 428 15.47 35.41 46.87
C MET A 428 15.71 35.92 45.42
N ALA A 429 16.44 37.01 45.25
CA ALA A 429 17.02 37.34 43.95
C ALA A 429 18.34 36.56 43.78
N ILE A 430 18.43 35.69 42.77
CA ILE A 430 19.68 35.06 42.36
C ILE A 430 20.15 35.73 41.08
N THR A 431 21.07 36.67 41.23
CA THR A 431 21.81 37.27 40.11
C THR A 431 22.74 36.21 39.53
N ARG A 432 22.60 35.88 38.24
CA ARG A 432 23.61 35.13 37.49
C ARG A 432 24.03 35.96 36.29
N ALA A 433 25.22 36.54 36.38
CA ALA A 433 25.81 37.29 35.29
C ALA A 433 26.22 36.34 34.16
N LEU A 434 25.97 36.74 32.92
CA LEU A 434 26.62 36.21 31.71
C LEU A 434 27.21 37.39 30.92
N PRO A 435 28.23 37.16 30.08
CA PRO A 435 29.14 38.20 29.61
C PRO A 435 28.54 39.11 28.52
N PRO A 436 29.12 40.30 28.29
CA PRO A 436 28.79 41.11 27.13
C PRO A 436 29.33 40.44 25.86
N ASP A 437 28.44 40.17 24.90
CA ASP A 437 28.68 40.36 23.46
C ASP A 437 27.52 39.81 22.61
N ARG A 438 26.57 40.70 22.29
CA ARG A 438 25.92 40.85 20.97
C ARG A 438 24.85 41.94 21.03
N LEU A 439 25.17 43.10 20.46
CA LEU A 439 24.20 44.14 20.14
C LEU A 439 23.29 43.68 18.99
N GLN A 440 22.01 43.42 19.27
CA GLN A 440 20.93 43.51 18.28
C GLN A 440 19.58 43.65 18.99
N THR A 441 19.21 44.89 19.32
CA THR A 441 17.87 45.23 19.82
C THR A 441 16.87 45.31 18.68
N VAL A 442 15.93 44.36 18.61
CA VAL A 442 14.68 44.54 17.87
C VAL A 442 13.66 45.17 18.80
N THR A 443 13.50 46.49 18.70
CA THR A 443 12.46 47.23 19.41
C THR A 443 11.10 46.98 18.77
N VAL A 444 10.28 46.14 19.40
CA VAL A 444 8.82 46.17 19.20
C VAL A 444 8.20 46.85 20.42
N LEU A 445 7.79 48.10 20.24
CA LEU A 445 6.98 48.83 21.21
C LEU A 445 5.57 48.21 21.21
N ALA A 446 5.29 47.35 22.19
CA ALA A 446 3.92 47.01 22.54
C ALA A 446 3.40 48.08 23.52
N PRO A 447 2.34 48.84 23.17
CA PRO A 447 1.71 49.72 24.15
C PRO A 447 0.94 48.87 25.17
N GLU A 448 1.28 49.04 26.44
CA GLU A 448 0.57 48.44 27.57
C GLU A 448 -0.75 49.19 27.76
N ALA A 449 -1.86 48.57 27.32
CA ALA A 449 -3.20 49.13 27.41
C ALA A 449 -4.07 48.25 28.32
N ASP A 450 -4.21 48.67 29.57
CA ASP A 450 -5.24 48.16 30.48
C ASP A 450 -6.63 48.41 29.88
N TYR A 451 -7.42 47.34 29.71
CA TYR A 451 -8.83 47.43 29.35
C TYR A 451 -9.70 47.08 30.57
N PRO A 452 -10.52 48.00 31.10
CA PRO A 452 -11.53 47.65 32.09
C PRO A 452 -12.61 46.76 31.45
N SER A 453 -13.05 45.74 32.19
CA SER A 453 -14.03 44.77 31.72
C SER A 453 -15.44 45.38 31.70
N VAL A 454 -15.98 45.64 30.50
CA VAL A 454 -17.38 46.00 30.29
C VAL A 454 -18.12 44.84 29.64
N SER A 455 -19.04 44.24 30.37
CA SER A 455 -19.93 43.19 29.89
C SER A 455 -21.04 43.76 29.01
N VAL A 456 -21.11 43.35 27.74
CA VAL A 456 -22.21 43.66 26.83
C VAL A 456 -22.90 42.36 26.40
N PRO A 457 -24.24 42.23 26.50
CA PRO A 457 -24.94 40.98 26.21
C PRO A 457 -24.90 40.61 24.72
N CYS A 458 -24.81 39.31 24.46
CA CYS A 458 -24.67 38.74 23.12
C CYS A 458 -26.01 38.73 22.39
N THR A 459 -26.08 39.33 21.19
CA THR A 459 -27.27 39.26 20.30
C THR A 459 -26.95 38.48 19.03
N LEU A 460 -28.00 38.02 18.33
CA LEU A 460 -27.96 37.08 17.20
C LEU A 460 -26.96 37.44 16.08
N LYS A 461 -26.59 38.72 15.91
CA LYS A 461 -25.55 39.18 14.97
C LYS A 461 -24.14 38.62 15.27
N ALA A 462 -23.86 38.19 16.50
CA ALA A 462 -22.55 37.66 16.88
C ALA A 462 -22.24 36.26 16.31
N LEU A 463 -23.27 35.46 16.00
CA LEU A 463 -23.11 34.08 15.49
C LEU A 463 -22.43 34.02 14.11
N VAL A 464 -22.52 35.07 13.31
CA VAL A 464 -21.88 35.17 11.98
C VAL A 464 -20.53 35.92 12.05
N SER A 465 -20.18 36.47 13.22
CA SER A 465 -18.99 37.33 13.42
C SER A 465 -17.86 36.65 14.20
N CYS A 466 -18.01 35.40 14.62
CA CYS A 466 -16.99 34.71 15.42
C CYS A 466 -15.90 34.14 14.51
N SER A 467 -14.77 34.84 14.36
CA SER A 467 -13.62 34.26 13.67
C SER A 467 -13.04 33.11 14.49
N LEU A 468 -12.56 32.07 13.82
CA LEU A 468 -11.98 30.89 14.46
C LEU A 468 -10.84 31.25 15.43
N SER A 469 -10.06 32.28 15.10
CA SER A 469 -9.03 32.89 15.95
C SER A 469 -9.58 33.56 17.23
N GLN A 470 -10.75 34.21 17.17
CA GLN A 470 -11.39 34.79 18.37
C GLN A 470 -11.92 33.71 19.32
N MET A 471 -12.46 32.61 18.78
CA MET A 471 -12.87 31.45 19.58
C MET A 471 -11.65 30.79 20.26
N ALA A 472 -10.54 30.66 19.52
CA ALA A 472 -9.26 30.17 20.05
C ALA A 472 -8.78 31.01 21.25
N ALA A 473 -8.74 32.33 21.07
CA ALA A 473 -8.26 33.28 22.08
C ALA A 473 -9.19 33.40 23.31
N ARG A 474 -10.50 33.45 23.10
CA ARG A 474 -11.46 33.75 24.18
C ARG A 474 -11.89 32.55 25.00
N HIS A 475 -11.90 31.34 24.42
CA HIS A 475 -12.46 30.16 25.09
C HIS A 475 -11.49 28.99 25.17
N TYR A 476 -10.84 28.62 24.06
CA TYR A 476 -10.01 27.41 24.02
C TYR A 476 -8.68 27.57 24.79
N ALA A 477 -7.89 28.62 24.49
CA ALA A 477 -6.60 28.82 25.14
C ALA A 477 -6.71 29.05 26.66
N PRO A 478 -7.64 29.90 27.18
CA PRO A 478 -7.79 30.10 28.62
C PRO A 478 -8.26 28.84 29.37
N ALA A 479 -9.05 27.99 28.72
CA ALA A 479 -9.44 26.70 29.29
C ALA A 479 -8.23 25.75 29.38
N LEU A 480 -7.48 25.59 28.29
CA LEU A 480 -6.31 24.70 28.23
C LEU A 480 -5.19 25.14 29.19
N MET A 481 -5.10 26.42 29.56
CA MET A 481 -4.10 26.87 30.53
C MET A 481 -4.36 26.44 31.98
N LYS A 482 -5.59 26.04 32.35
CA LYS A 482 -5.92 25.61 33.73
C LYS A 482 -5.18 24.32 34.10
N PRO A 483 -4.54 24.25 35.29
CA PRO A 483 -3.70 23.10 35.66
C PRO A 483 -4.48 21.78 35.76
N SER A 484 -5.73 21.82 36.26
CA SER A 484 -6.61 20.64 36.31
C SER A 484 -6.92 20.09 34.91
N ILE A 485 -7.16 20.96 33.93
CA ILE A 485 -7.42 20.59 32.53
C ILE A 485 -6.14 20.03 31.89
N LYS A 486 -4.97 20.65 32.11
CA LYS A 486 -3.68 20.11 31.64
C LYS A 486 -3.43 18.69 32.13
N VAL A 487 -3.62 18.43 33.43
CA VAL A 487 -3.43 17.08 34.01
C VAL A 487 -4.46 16.10 33.42
N ALA A 488 -5.73 16.49 33.31
CA ALA A 488 -6.78 15.64 32.73
C ALA A 488 -6.50 15.29 31.25
N VAL A 489 -6.06 16.25 30.44
CA VAL A 489 -5.70 16.01 29.02
C VAL A 489 -4.46 15.11 28.90
N MET A 490 -3.42 15.36 29.69
CA MET A 490 -2.20 14.53 29.65
C MET A 490 -2.45 13.09 30.12
N THR A 491 -3.28 12.89 31.15
CA THR A 491 -3.66 11.54 31.61
C THR A 491 -4.55 10.84 30.59
N LEU A 492 -5.54 11.53 29.99
CA LEU A 492 -6.37 10.99 28.92
C LEU A 492 -5.53 10.56 27.70
N LEU A 493 -4.60 11.40 27.25
CA LEU A 493 -3.70 11.07 26.14
C LEU A 493 -2.77 9.89 26.48
N ALA A 494 -2.22 9.83 27.68
CA ALA A 494 -1.37 8.70 28.11
C ALA A 494 -2.17 7.39 28.15
N VAL A 495 -3.40 7.41 28.66
CA VAL A 495 -4.31 6.25 28.64
C VAL A 495 -4.66 5.85 27.21
N ALA A 496 -4.92 6.82 26.31
CA ALA A 496 -5.21 6.54 24.90
C ALA A 496 -4.01 5.93 24.16
N VAL A 497 -2.77 6.37 24.43
CA VAL A 497 -1.56 5.73 23.87
C VAL A 497 -1.37 4.32 24.42
N ALA A 498 -1.55 4.12 25.73
CA ALA A 498 -1.40 2.80 26.36
C ALA A 498 -2.46 1.80 25.87
N ALA A 499 -3.71 2.22 25.79
CA ALA A 499 -4.81 1.43 25.22
C ALA A 499 -4.56 1.15 23.73
N GLY A 500 -4.14 2.15 22.95
CA GLY A 500 -3.80 1.98 21.53
C GLY A 500 -2.67 0.97 21.31
N ALA A 501 -1.60 1.03 22.12
CA ALA A 501 -0.50 0.07 22.08
C ALA A 501 -0.97 -1.36 22.44
N TRP A 502 -1.79 -1.49 23.48
CA TRP A 502 -2.32 -2.79 23.91
C TRP A 502 -3.26 -3.41 22.87
N VAL A 503 -4.17 -2.62 22.29
CA VAL A 503 -5.05 -3.10 21.20
C VAL A 503 -4.25 -3.41 19.94
N ALA A 504 -3.28 -2.56 19.54
CA ALA A 504 -2.43 -2.86 18.39
C ALA A 504 -1.65 -4.17 18.58
N GLN A 505 -1.09 -4.43 19.77
CA GLN A 505 -0.36 -5.67 20.03
C GLN A 505 -1.25 -6.92 20.06
N THR A 506 -2.51 -6.79 20.48
CA THR A 506 -3.44 -7.94 20.64
C THR A 506 -4.32 -8.19 19.42
N ARG A 507 -4.68 -7.15 18.66
CA ARG A 507 -5.67 -7.23 17.56
C ARG A 507 -5.16 -6.86 16.16
N LEU A 508 -3.93 -6.36 16.01
CA LEU A 508 -3.40 -6.05 14.68
C LEU A 508 -2.96 -7.32 13.94
N GLY A 509 -3.92 -7.89 13.22
CA GLY A 509 -3.73 -9.04 12.35
C GLY A 509 -3.06 -8.70 11.02
N ASP A 510 -2.18 -9.57 10.53
CA ASP A 510 -1.59 -9.44 9.19
C ASP A 510 -2.51 -10.06 8.13
N GLY A 511 -2.53 -9.49 6.93
CA GLY A 511 -3.19 -10.09 5.76
C GLY A 511 -4.05 -9.12 4.95
N LEU A 512 -4.50 -9.59 3.78
CA LEU A 512 -5.48 -8.95 2.91
C LEU A 512 -6.33 -10.07 2.30
N ALA A 513 -7.64 -10.06 2.49
CA ALA A 513 -8.50 -11.04 1.83
C ALA A 513 -8.84 -10.58 0.40
N LEU A 514 -8.80 -11.49 -0.57
CA LEU A 514 -9.15 -11.17 -1.96
C LEU A 514 -10.59 -10.64 -2.10
N THR A 515 -11.48 -11.03 -1.18
CA THR A 515 -12.85 -10.50 -1.06
C THR A 515 -12.93 -9.00 -0.88
N GLU A 516 -11.93 -8.35 -0.26
CA GLU A 516 -11.92 -6.90 -0.01
C GLU A 516 -11.73 -6.11 -1.32
N LEU A 517 -11.11 -6.71 -2.33
CA LEU A 517 -10.92 -6.12 -3.67
C LEU A 517 -12.15 -6.25 -4.58
N VAL A 518 -13.20 -6.97 -4.16
CA VAL A 518 -14.39 -7.23 -4.97
C VAL A 518 -15.61 -6.55 -4.35
N PRO A 519 -16.36 -5.70 -5.08
CA PRO A 519 -17.53 -4.99 -4.54
C PRO A 519 -18.53 -5.92 -3.86
N ALA A 520 -18.98 -5.52 -2.66
CA ALA A 520 -19.96 -6.24 -1.89
C ALA A 520 -21.29 -6.42 -2.67
N GLY A 521 -21.95 -7.56 -2.49
CA GLY A 521 -23.21 -7.88 -3.18
C GLY A 521 -23.06 -8.44 -4.61
N THR A 522 -21.83 -8.59 -5.12
CA THR A 522 -21.57 -9.29 -6.39
C THR A 522 -21.53 -10.81 -6.23
N ALA A 523 -21.84 -11.55 -7.29
CA ALA A 523 -21.76 -13.03 -7.30
C ALA A 523 -20.31 -13.51 -7.13
N GLU A 524 -19.36 -12.72 -7.64
CA GLU A 524 -17.92 -12.93 -7.55
C GLU A 524 -17.41 -12.75 -6.10
N HIS A 525 -17.89 -11.73 -5.38
CA HIS A 525 -17.61 -11.58 -3.95
C HIS A 525 -18.20 -12.75 -3.15
N ALA A 526 -19.42 -13.18 -3.46
CA ALA A 526 -20.05 -14.35 -2.84
C ALA A 526 -19.24 -15.64 -3.09
N PHE A 527 -18.75 -15.84 -4.32
CA PHE A 527 -17.88 -16.97 -4.66
C PHE A 527 -16.60 -16.96 -3.83
N LEU A 528 -15.87 -15.85 -3.81
CA LEU A 528 -14.61 -15.76 -3.07
C LEU A 528 -14.79 -15.92 -1.56
N LYS A 529 -15.91 -15.42 -1.01
CA LYS A 529 -16.29 -15.64 0.40
C LYS A 529 -16.60 -17.11 0.68
N ALA A 530 -17.31 -17.80 -0.23
CA ALA A 530 -17.57 -19.23 -0.12
C ALA A 530 -16.29 -20.08 -0.27
N GLN A 531 -15.38 -19.69 -1.17
CA GLN A 531 -14.09 -20.33 -1.36
C GLN A 531 -13.21 -20.16 -0.11
N ALA A 532 -12.97 -18.92 0.35
CA ALA A 532 -12.11 -18.65 1.50
C ALA A 532 -12.61 -19.26 2.81
N SER A 533 -13.94 -19.40 2.99
CA SER A 533 -14.51 -19.95 4.22
C SER A 533 -14.64 -21.48 4.24
N ASN A 534 -14.75 -22.15 3.07
CA ASN A 534 -15.01 -23.60 3.02
C ASN A 534 -13.90 -24.41 2.33
N PHE A 535 -13.07 -23.78 1.49
CA PHE A 535 -12.08 -24.44 0.61
C PHE A 535 -10.69 -23.80 0.76
N GLY A 536 -10.02 -24.08 1.89
CA GLY A 536 -8.66 -23.62 2.18
C GLY A 536 -7.55 -24.43 1.48
N PHE A 537 -7.76 -24.83 0.23
CA PHE A 537 -6.89 -25.75 -0.52
C PHE A 537 -6.01 -25.02 -1.54
N TYR A 538 -4.72 -25.36 -1.59
CA TYR A 538 -3.77 -24.82 -2.57
C TYR A 538 -2.86 -25.92 -3.13
N GLY A 539 -2.66 -25.91 -4.45
CA GLY A 539 -1.57 -26.66 -5.09
C GLY A 539 -0.22 -25.97 -4.87
N MET A 540 0.81 -26.74 -4.56
CA MET A 540 2.20 -26.33 -4.62
C MET A 540 3.03 -27.36 -5.38
N TYR A 541 4.16 -26.93 -5.96
CA TYR A 541 5.12 -27.84 -6.56
C TYR A 541 6.50 -27.61 -5.95
N ALA A 542 7.15 -28.68 -5.51
CA ALA A 542 8.56 -28.66 -5.17
C ALA A 542 9.37 -28.86 -6.45
N VAL A 543 10.17 -27.88 -6.84
CA VAL A 543 10.92 -27.88 -8.11
C VAL A 543 12.40 -28.12 -7.82
N THR A 544 13.01 -29.07 -8.53
CA THR A 544 14.46 -29.25 -8.61
C THR A 544 14.99 -28.62 -9.89
N ARG A 545 16.11 -27.89 -9.82
CA ARG A 545 16.65 -27.10 -10.93
C ARG A 545 18.17 -27.21 -11.08
N GLY A 546 18.69 -26.81 -12.24
CA GLY A 546 20.13 -26.66 -12.47
C GLY A 546 20.84 -28.00 -12.70
N ASP A 547 22.18 -27.99 -12.61
CA ASP A 547 23.05 -29.12 -12.98
C ASP A 547 23.09 -30.22 -11.90
N PHE A 548 21.91 -30.68 -11.46
CA PHE A 548 21.78 -31.79 -10.53
C PHE A 548 21.94 -33.13 -11.25
N GLU A 549 22.85 -33.99 -10.79
CA GLU A 549 23.00 -35.33 -11.35
C GLU A 549 21.90 -36.28 -10.85
N TYR A 550 20.74 -36.26 -11.51
CA TYR A 550 19.61 -37.17 -11.23
C TYR A 550 20.01 -38.66 -11.18
N PRO A 551 20.87 -39.21 -12.08
CA PRO A 551 21.18 -40.64 -12.07
C PRO A 551 21.98 -41.08 -10.84
N THR A 552 22.92 -40.27 -10.35
CA THR A 552 23.82 -40.62 -9.24
C THR A 552 23.19 -40.31 -7.87
N ASN A 553 22.41 -39.23 -7.77
CA ASN A 553 21.88 -38.72 -6.50
C ASN A 553 20.40 -39.05 -6.25
N GLN A 554 19.87 -40.13 -6.83
CA GLN A 554 18.46 -40.56 -6.70
C GLN A 554 17.98 -40.63 -5.24
N ARG A 555 18.82 -41.15 -4.32
CA ARG A 555 18.51 -41.25 -2.90
C ARG A 555 18.21 -39.88 -2.25
N LEU A 556 18.89 -38.82 -2.68
CA LEU A 556 18.66 -37.47 -2.16
C LEU A 556 17.28 -36.92 -2.56
N LEU A 557 16.73 -37.35 -3.70
CA LEU A 557 15.37 -37.00 -4.13
C LEU A 557 14.30 -37.71 -3.29
N TYR A 558 14.49 -39.00 -2.98
CA TYR A 558 13.62 -39.71 -2.04
C TYR A 558 13.65 -39.08 -0.64
N GLU A 559 14.85 -38.82 -0.10
CA GLU A 559 14.99 -38.15 1.20
C GLU A 559 14.40 -36.73 1.23
N TYR A 560 14.43 -36.02 0.10
CA TYR A 560 13.80 -34.70 -0.06
C TYR A 560 12.28 -34.79 -0.08
N HIS A 561 11.73 -35.73 -0.86
CA HIS A 561 10.30 -36.02 -0.91
C HIS A 561 9.77 -36.41 0.49
N ASP A 562 10.38 -37.40 1.13
CA ASP A 562 9.95 -37.91 2.44
C ASP A 562 10.10 -36.88 3.56
N ALA A 563 10.94 -35.87 3.38
CA ALA A 563 11.04 -34.77 4.33
C ALA A 563 9.79 -33.87 4.36
N TYR A 564 9.00 -33.82 3.28
CA TYR A 564 7.71 -33.11 3.25
C TYR A 564 6.66 -33.74 4.18
N VAL A 565 6.78 -35.01 4.59
CA VAL A 565 5.89 -35.62 5.61
C VAL A 565 5.87 -34.78 6.90
N ARG A 566 7.01 -34.16 7.26
CA ARG A 566 7.16 -33.34 8.48
C ARG A 566 6.71 -31.89 8.32
N VAL A 567 6.39 -31.43 7.10
CA VAL A 567 5.90 -30.08 6.85
C VAL A 567 4.42 -30.01 7.25
N PRO A 568 3.98 -28.99 8.02
CA PRO A 568 2.59 -28.86 8.42
C PRO A 568 1.70 -28.52 7.21
N TYR A 569 0.39 -28.78 7.33
CA TYR A 569 -0.64 -28.43 6.34
C TYR A 569 -0.55 -29.14 4.97
N ILE A 570 0.38 -30.09 4.76
CA ILE A 570 0.39 -30.94 3.55
C ILE A 570 -0.63 -32.07 3.68
N VAL A 571 -1.45 -32.24 2.64
CA VAL A 571 -2.42 -33.33 2.51
C VAL A 571 -1.65 -34.64 2.29
N ARG A 572 -2.07 -35.69 3.00
CA ARG A 572 -1.47 -37.02 2.99
C ARG A 572 -2.49 -38.02 2.46
N ASN A 573 -2.01 -39.15 1.96
CA ASN A 573 -2.85 -40.28 1.59
C ASN A 573 -3.44 -40.93 2.85
N ASP A 574 -4.45 -41.79 2.70
CA ASP A 574 -5.11 -42.50 3.82
C ASP A 574 -4.14 -43.33 4.68
N ASP A 575 -3.07 -43.86 4.07
CA ASP A 575 -1.98 -44.58 4.75
C ASP A 575 -1.04 -43.67 5.58
N GLY A 576 -1.29 -42.35 5.59
CA GLY A 576 -0.44 -41.34 6.22
C GLY A 576 0.83 -40.97 5.45
N GLY A 577 1.06 -41.61 4.29
CA GLY A 577 2.14 -41.29 3.36
C GLY A 577 1.88 -40.06 2.47
N LEU A 578 2.86 -39.72 1.63
CA LEU A 578 2.71 -38.71 0.58
C LEU A 578 2.26 -39.37 -0.73
N PRO A 579 1.68 -38.60 -1.68
CA PRO A 579 1.46 -39.06 -3.05
C PRO A 579 2.77 -39.53 -3.72
N ASP A 580 2.68 -40.52 -4.60
CA ASP A 580 3.84 -40.98 -5.37
C ASP A 580 4.31 -39.90 -6.37
N PHE A 581 5.62 -39.65 -6.41
CA PHE A 581 6.24 -38.73 -7.37
C PHE A 581 6.92 -39.49 -8.52
N TRP A 582 7.23 -38.79 -9.61
CA TRP A 582 7.67 -39.36 -10.89
C TRP A 582 8.79 -40.42 -10.81
N LEU A 583 9.78 -40.25 -9.93
CA LEU A 583 10.90 -41.22 -9.82
C LEU A 583 10.45 -42.55 -9.19
N SER A 584 9.51 -42.49 -8.24
CA SER A 584 8.92 -43.71 -7.64
C SER A 584 8.08 -44.46 -8.67
N MET A 585 7.22 -43.76 -9.41
CA MET A 585 6.40 -44.35 -10.50
C MET A 585 7.28 -44.94 -11.62
N PHE A 586 8.34 -44.24 -12.01
CA PHE A 586 9.32 -44.69 -13.01
C PHE A 586 10.10 -45.93 -12.55
N ARG A 587 10.58 -45.95 -11.30
CA ARG A 587 11.23 -47.12 -10.70
C ARG A 587 10.29 -48.32 -10.66
N ASP A 588 9.05 -48.12 -10.24
CA ASP A 588 8.09 -49.20 -10.04
C ASP A 588 7.60 -49.78 -11.38
N TRP A 589 7.55 -48.96 -12.43
CA TRP A 589 7.40 -49.41 -13.83
C TRP A 589 8.57 -50.30 -14.27
N LEU A 590 9.82 -49.86 -14.05
CA LEU A 590 11.02 -50.67 -14.37
C LEU A 590 11.07 -51.99 -13.56
N LEU A 591 10.61 -52.00 -12.31
CA LEU A 591 10.46 -53.21 -11.50
C LEU A 591 9.38 -54.15 -12.06
N GLY A 592 8.29 -53.61 -12.61
CA GLY A 592 7.28 -54.38 -13.35
C GLY A 592 7.90 -55.06 -14.57
N LEU A 593 8.57 -54.29 -15.43
CA LEU A 593 9.27 -54.77 -16.62
C LEU A 593 10.33 -55.84 -16.29
N GLN A 594 11.13 -55.65 -15.24
CA GLN A 594 12.12 -56.63 -14.79
C GLN A 594 11.46 -57.96 -14.39
N ARG A 595 10.31 -57.95 -13.71
CA ARG A 595 9.57 -59.18 -13.35
C ARG A 595 8.99 -59.90 -14.56
N SER A 596 8.51 -59.17 -15.56
CA SER A 596 8.01 -59.76 -16.82
C SER A 596 9.15 -60.37 -17.64
N PHE A 597 10.31 -59.69 -17.70
CA PHE A 597 11.54 -60.25 -18.27
C PHE A 597 12.05 -61.50 -17.55
N ASP A 598 12.19 -61.45 -16.21
CA ASP A 598 12.72 -62.57 -15.43
C ASP A 598 11.83 -63.83 -15.60
N ARG A 599 10.52 -63.65 -15.78
CA ARG A 599 9.56 -64.72 -16.12
C ARG A 599 9.76 -65.27 -17.52
N ASP A 600 9.80 -64.42 -18.54
CA ASP A 600 9.99 -64.85 -19.94
C ASP A 600 11.37 -65.47 -20.18
N TRP A 601 12.39 -65.06 -19.41
CA TRP A 601 13.71 -65.67 -19.39
C TRP A 601 13.67 -67.07 -18.74
N ALA A 602 12.99 -67.22 -17.61
CA ALA A 602 12.82 -68.53 -16.95
C ALA A 602 12.01 -69.52 -17.80
N ASP A 603 11.00 -69.04 -18.52
CA ASP A 603 10.20 -69.81 -19.50
C ASP A 603 10.95 -70.08 -20.82
N GLY A 604 12.16 -69.54 -21.02
CA GLY A 604 12.96 -69.72 -22.24
C GLY A 604 12.43 -68.99 -23.48
N ARG A 605 11.52 -68.01 -23.31
CA ARG A 605 10.91 -67.22 -24.40
C ARG A 605 11.82 -66.10 -24.89
N ILE A 606 12.73 -65.64 -24.04
CA ILE A 606 13.78 -64.67 -24.36
C ILE A 606 15.14 -65.35 -24.18
N THR A 607 16.02 -65.20 -25.16
CA THR A 607 17.40 -65.70 -25.13
C THR A 607 18.39 -64.53 -25.16
N ARG A 608 19.70 -64.80 -25.00
CA ARG A 608 20.74 -63.77 -25.09
C ARG A 608 20.79 -63.06 -26.46
N GLU A 609 20.40 -63.75 -27.53
CA GLU A 609 20.56 -63.24 -28.90
C GLU A 609 19.28 -62.60 -29.45
N SER A 610 18.12 -63.21 -29.14
CA SER A 610 16.79 -62.81 -29.63
C SER A 610 15.66 -63.28 -28.72
N TRP A 611 14.45 -62.76 -28.93
CA TRP A 611 13.20 -63.22 -28.33
C TRP A 611 12.37 -64.00 -29.35
N PHE A 612 11.57 -64.94 -28.86
CA PHE A 612 10.60 -65.68 -29.66
C PHE A 612 9.23 -64.97 -29.69
N ASN A 613 8.40 -65.29 -30.67
CA ASN A 613 7.06 -64.69 -30.88
C ASN A 613 6.06 -64.96 -29.73
N ASN A 614 6.41 -65.78 -28.74
CA ASN A 614 5.60 -66.09 -27.55
C ASN A 614 6.03 -65.30 -26.29
N ALA A 615 7.08 -64.47 -26.37
CA ALA A 615 7.49 -63.57 -25.31
C ALA A 615 6.45 -62.47 -25.07
N SER A 616 6.37 -61.97 -23.84
CA SER A 616 5.50 -60.84 -23.50
C SER A 616 6.07 -59.52 -24.05
N ASP A 617 5.18 -58.59 -24.38
CA ASP A 617 5.57 -57.27 -24.90
C ASP A 617 6.44 -56.50 -23.90
N GLU A 618 6.07 -56.55 -22.61
CA GLU A 618 6.85 -56.02 -21.49
C GLU A 618 8.23 -56.68 -21.36
N GLY A 619 8.32 -58.00 -21.53
CA GLY A 619 9.58 -58.74 -21.50
C GLY A 619 10.51 -58.37 -22.65
N ILE A 620 9.97 -58.14 -23.85
CA ILE A 620 10.72 -57.65 -25.01
C ILE A 620 11.22 -56.21 -24.76
N LEU A 621 10.36 -55.33 -24.23
CA LEU A 621 10.74 -53.96 -23.87
C LEU A 621 11.85 -53.96 -22.80
N ALA A 622 11.71 -54.78 -21.77
CA ALA A 622 12.72 -54.96 -20.73
C ALA A 622 14.06 -55.47 -21.29
N TYR A 623 14.04 -56.42 -22.24
CA TYR A 623 15.24 -56.85 -22.95
C TYR A 623 15.89 -55.69 -23.72
N LYS A 624 15.10 -54.90 -24.48
CA LYS A 624 15.59 -53.70 -25.19
C LYS A 624 16.21 -52.66 -24.23
N LEU A 625 15.70 -52.54 -23.02
CA LEU A 625 16.26 -51.66 -21.99
C LEU A 625 17.55 -52.23 -21.37
N LEU A 626 17.58 -53.51 -21.00
CA LEU A 626 18.74 -54.17 -20.37
C LEU A 626 20.01 -54.18 -21.24
N VAL A 627 19.86 -54.19 -22.58
CA VAL A 627 21.01 -54.10 -23.50
C VAL A 627 21.61 -52.69 -23.63
N GLN A 628 20.99 -51.64 -23.09
CA GLN A 628 21.52 -50.28 -23.22
C GLN A 628 22.77 -50.06 -22.36
N THR A 629 23.85 -49.59 -22.96
CA THR A 629 25.07 -49.21 -22.23
C THR A 629 25.02 -47.80 -21.65
N GLY A 630 24.12 -46.95 -22.18
CA GLY A 630 24.04 -45.51 -21.91
C GLY A 630 25.11 -44.63 -22.59
N ARG A 631 26.05 -45.23 -23.34
CA ARG A 631 27.07 -44.51 -24.14
C ARG A 631 26.52 -44.20 -25.54
N VAL A 632 26.99 -43.11 -26.15
CA VAL A 632 26.54 -42.72 -27.51
C VAL A 632 27.25 -43.55 -28.58
N ASP A 633 28.55 -43.81 -28.41
CA ASP A 633 29.40 -44.44 -29.43
C ASP A 633 29.18 -45.96 -29.54
N ASN A 634 28.89 -46.63 -28.42
CA ASN A 634 28.53 -48.04 -28.37
C ASN A 634 27.26 -48.22 -27.54
N PRO A 635 26.06 -47.98 -28.10
CA PRO A 635 24.82 -47.87 -27.33
C PRO A 635 24.25 -49.20 -26.82
N VAL A 636 24.61 -50.33 -27.44
CA VAL A 636 23.97 -51.64 -27.21
C VAL A 636 25.01 -52.73 -26.96
N ASP A 637 24.84 -53.50 -25.88
CA ASP A 637 25.64 -54.68 -25.55
C ASP A 637 24.74 -55.81 -25.02
N ARG A 638 24.65 -56.92 -25.77
CA ARG A 638 23.84 -58.10 -25.41
C ARG A 638 24.40 -58.90 -24.21
N SER A 639 25.65 -58.69 -23.81
CA SER A 639 26.20 -59.35 -22.62
C SER A 639 25.56 -58.84 -21.32
N LEU A 640 25.07 -57.60 -21.32
CA LEU A 640 24.40 -56.95 -20.19
C LEU A 640 23.08 -57.60 -19.79
N VAL A 641 22.41 -58.35 -20.69
CA VAL A 641 21.16 -59.07 -20.39
C VAL A 641 21.32 -60.03 -19.21
N THR A 642 22.49 -60.67 -19.10
CA THR A 642 22.77 -61.65 -18.04
C THR A 642 23.42 -61.08 -16.78
N THR A 643 23.97 -59.86 -16.84
CA THR A 643 24.74 -59.25 -15.73
C THR A 643 24.09 -57.98 -15.16
N GLY A 644 23.22 -57.34 -15.94
CA GLY A 644 22.51 -56.12 -15.56
C GLY A 644 21.17 -56.39 -14.89
N ARG A 645 20.70 -55.35 -14.20
CA ARG A 645 19.32 -55.15 -13.77
C ARG A 645 18.89 -53.73 -14.13
N LEU A 646 17.59 -53.53 -14.30
CA LEU A 646 17.01 -52.20 -14.53
C LEU A 646 17.02 -51.37 -13.24
N VAL A 647 16.75 -52.02 -12.11
CA VAL A 647 16.76 -51.47 -10.75
C VAL A 647 17.55 -52.42 -9.84
N ASP A 648 18.44 -51.86 -9.03
CA ASP A 648 19.32 -52.60 -8.12
C ASP A 648 18.56 -53.02 -6.83
N SER A 649 19.15 -53.88 -5.99
CA SER A 649 18.52 -54.37 -4.75
C SER A 649 18.12 -53.26 -3.77
N ASP A 650 18.83 -52.13 -3.82
CA ASP A 650 18.62 -50.96 -2.97
C ASP A 650 17.51 -50.03 -3.51
N GLY A 651 16.80 -50.42 -4.58
CA GLY A 651 15.72 -49.62 -5.18
C GLY A 651 16.21 -48.42 -6.01
N ILE A 652 17.48 -48.42 -6.40
CA ILE A 652 18.09 -47.38 -7.25
C ILE A 652 18.03 -47.82 -8.71
N ILE A 653 17.61 -46.93 -9.62
CA ILE A 653 17.59 -47.19 -11.06
C ILE A 653 19.02 -47.19 -11.58
N ASN A 654 19.39 -48.16 -12.42
CA ASN A 654 20.74 -48.31 -12.94
C ASN A 654 21.23 -47.03 -13.63
N THR A 655 22.28 -46.43 -13.07
CA THR A 655 22.72 -45.05 -13.36
C THR A 655 23.26 -44.87 -14.77
N LYS A 656 23.77 -45.94 -15.41
CA LYS A 656 24.45 -45.89 -16.71
C LYS A 656 23.51 -45.47 -17.84
N ALA A 657 22.31 -46.07 -17.88
CA ALA A 657 21.34 -45.91 -18.96
C ALA A 657 20.06 -45.17 -18.53
N PHE A 658 20.06 -44.51 -17.37
CA PHE A 658 18.93 -43.78 -16.79
C PHE A 658 18.18 -42.90 -17.81
N TYR A 659 18.88 -42.10 -18.62
CA TYR A 659 18.26 -41.22 -19.63
C TYR A 659 17.77 -41.93 -20.90
N ASN A 660 18.16 -43.19 -21.14
CA ASN A 660 17.54 -44.02 -22.16
C ASN A 660 16.23 -44.61 -21.61
N TYR A 661 16.25 -45.08 -20.36
CA TYR A 661 15.08 -45.61 -19.67
C TYR A 661 14.00 -44.53 -19.49
N LEU A 662 14.39 -43.28 -19.22
CA LEU A 662 13.49 -42.14 -19.09
C LEU A 662 12.74 -41.83 -20.39
N SER A 663 13.44 -41.89 -21.54
CA SER A 663 12.83 -41.74 -22.88
C SER A 663 11.76 -42.80 -23.12
N ALA A 664 12.06 -44.05 -22.74
CA ALA A 664 11.13 -45.16 -22.88
C ALA A 664 9.93 -45.03 -21.93
N TRP A 665 10.14 -44.69 -20.66
CA TRP A 665 9.06 -44.53 -19.69
C TRP A 665 8.07 -43.44 -20.09
N ALA A 666 8.56 -42.22 -20.39
CA ALA A 666 7.71 -41.08 -20.73
C ALA A 666 6.85 -41.31 -21.99
N SER A 667 7.31 -42.17 -22.90
CA SER A 667 6.61 -42.49 -24.16
C SER A 667 5.69 -43.71 -24.06
N ASN A 668 6.04 -44.71 -23.25
CA ASN A 668 5.36 -46.01 -23.21
C ASN A 668 4.47 -46.20 -21.96
N ASP A 669 4.63 -45.37 -20.92
CA ASP A 669 3.66 -45.22 -19.83
C ASP A 669 3.20 -43.75 -19.70
N PRO A 670 2.47 -43.24 -20.72
CA PRO A 670 2.00 -41.85 -20.73
C PRO A 670 0.97 -41.58 -19.62
N LEU A 671 0.31 -42.62 -19.08
CA LEU A 671 -0.63 -42.48 -17.95
C LEU A 671 0.13 -42.20 -16.64
N ALA A 672 1.18 -42.95 -16.32
CA ALA A 672 2.00 -42.66 -15.15
C ALA A 672 2.75 -41.33 -15.31
N TYR A 673 3.29 -41.04 -16.51
CA TYR A 673 3.97 -39.78 -16.77
C TYR A 673 3.04 -38.58 -16.58
N GLY A 674 1.84 -38.61 -17.20
CA GLY A 674 0.83 -37.55 -17.04
C GLY A 674 0.34 -37.40 -15.60
N ALA A 675 0.05 -38.52 -14.91
CA ALA A 675 -0.38 -38.51 -13.51
C ALA A 675 0.67 -37.95 -12.55
N SER A 676 1.96 -38.19 -12.81
CA SER A 676 3.06 -37.69 -11.98
C SER A 676 3.22 -36.17 -12.00
N GLN A 677 2.63 -35.48 -12.98
CA GLN A 677 2.75 -34.04 -13.23
C GLN A 677 4.20 -33.52 -13.24
N ALA A 678 5.17 -34.37 -13.60
CA ALA A 678 6.60 -34.12 -13.42
C ALA A 678 7.17 -32.94 -14.22
N ASN A 679 6.51 -32.57 -15.33
CA ASN A 679 6.91 -31.53 -16.29
C ASN A 679 8.43 -31.51 -16.55
N LEU A 680 8.96 -32.67 -16.93
CA LEU A 680 10.40 -32.86 -17.11
C LEU A 680 10.92 -32.00 -18.27
N ARG A 681 11.85 -31.08 -18.01
CA ARG A 681 12.49 -30.24 -19.05
C ARG A 681 14.03 -30.39 -19.03
N PRO A 682 14.70 -30.50 -20.18
CA PRO A 682 14.14 -30.66 -21.53
C PRO A 682 13.26 -31.91 -21.64
N GLU A 683 12.27 -31.87 -22.54
CA GLU A 683 11.32 -32.98 -22.68
C GLU A 683 12.05 -34.29 -23.04
N PRO A 684 11.68 -35.43 -22.41
CA PRO A 684 12.21 -36.73 -22.79
C PRO A 684 11.96 -37.02 -24.27
N ARG A 685 12.95 -37.60 -24.95
CA ARG A 685 12.82 -37.95 -26.37
C ARG A 685 11.74 -39.00 -26.56
N HIS A 686 10.77 -38.70 -27.42
CA HIS A 686 9.71 -39.62 -27.79
C HIS A 686 10.27 -40.87 -28.48
N TRP A 687 9.94 -42.06 -27.95
CA TRP A 687 10.27 -43.36 -28.51
C TRP A 687 9.19 -44.38 -28.12
N LEU A 688 8.32 -44.72 -29.08
CA LEU A 688 7.27 -45.72 -28.87
C LEU A 688 7.83 -47.11 -29.18
N HIS A 689 7.69 -48.04 -28.26
CA HIS A 689 8.08 -49.43 -28.42
C HIS A 689 7.08 -50.20 -29.31
N SER A 690 7.61 -51.10 -30.12
CA SER A 690 6.84 -52.12 -30.83
C SER A 690 7.54 -53.48 -30.66
N PRO A 691 6.83 -54.55 -30.28
CA PRO A 691 7.42 -55.88 -30.14
C PRO A 691 7.84 -56.52 -31.47
N ALA A 692 7.27 -56.05 -32.59
CA ALA A 692 7.64 -56.48 -33.95
C ALA A 692 8.89 -55.77 -34.49
N ASP A 693 9.33 -54.69 -33.85
CA ASP A 693 10.55 -53.98 -34.19
C ASP A 693 11.76 -54.60 -33.47
N TYR A 694 12.77 -54.99 -34.24
CA TYR A 694 14.03 -55.56 -33.74
C TYR A 694 15.13 -54.51 -33.52
N GLU A 695 14.89 -53.21 -33.78
CA GLU A 695 15.83 -52.16 -33.42
C GLU A 695 16.02 -52.09 -31.90
N LEU A 696 17.28 -52.20 -31.48
CA LEU A 696 17.69 -52.17 -30.07
C LEU A 696 18.15 -50.78 -29.61
N LYS A 697 18.16 -49.76 -30.48
CA LYS A 697 18.74 -48.45 -30.16
C LYS A 697 17.67 -47.52 -29.57
N ILE A 698 17.74 -47.28 -28.27
CA ILE A 698 16.84 -46.33 -27.59
C ILE A 698 17.48 -44.94 -27.58
N PRO A 699 16.81 -43.86 -28.05
CA PRO A 699 17.37 -42.52 -28.04
C PRO A 699 17.60 -42.02 -26.61
N LYS A 700 18.81 -41.57 -26.32
CA LYS A 700 19.17 -40.98 -25.03
C LYS A 700 18.61 -39.56 -24.90
N SER A 701 17.83 -39.31 -23.85
CA SER A 701 17.35 -37.96 -23.51
C SER A 701 18.48 -37.06 -23.01
N ALA A 702 18.28 -35.73 -23.10
CA ALA A 702 19.17 -34.76 -22.49
C ALA A 702 19.10 -34.85 -20.94
N PRO A 703 20.14 -34.41 -20.21
CA PRO A 703 20.06 -34.24 -18.77
C PRO A 703 18.91 -33.31 -18.37
N LEU A 704 18.21 -33.65 -17.29
CA LEU A 704 17.11 -32.84 -16.77
C LEU A 704 17.66 -31.56 -16.14
N VAL A 705 17.07 -30.42 -16.50
CA VAL A 705 17.38 -29.09 -15.94
C VAL A 705 16.27 -28.63 -15.00
N TYR A 706 15.07 -29.16 -15.17
CA TYR A 706 13.88 -28.87 -14.37
C TYR A 706 13.04 -30.15 -14.22
N ALA A 707 12.61 -30.42 -12.99
CA ALA A 707 11.57 -31.40 -12.67
C ALA A 707 10.76 -30.88 -11.48
N GLN A 708 9.46 -31.20 -11.44
CA GLN A 708 8.58 -30.79 -10.34
C GLN A 708 7.92 -31.99 -9.66
N MET A 709 7.57 -31.83 -8.38
CA MET A 709 6.85 -32.80 -7.56
C MET A 709 5.57 -32.13 -7.04
N PRO A 710 4.37 -32.63 -7.37
CA PRO A 710 3.10 -32.04 -6.94
C PRO A 710 2.83 -32.32 -5.46
N PHE A 711 2.40 -31.30 -4.73
CA PHE A 711 1.91 -31.43 -3.37
C PHE A 711 0.63 -30.61 -3.18
N CYS A 712 -0.26 -31.12 -2.33
CA CYS A 712 -1.51 -30.46 -1.98
C CYS A 712 -1.42 -29.91 -0.56
N VAL A 713 -1.85 -28.66 -0.37
CA VAL A 713 -1.83 -27.96 0.91
C VAL A 713 -3.27 -27.71 1.34
N SER A 714 -3.62 -28.10 2.57
CA SER A 714 -4.90 -27.78 3.21
C SER A 714 -4.68 -26.93 4.45
N VAL A 715 -5.10 -25.67 4.36
CA VAL A 715 -5.05 -24.66 5.43
C VAL A 715 -6.39 -24.56 6.17
N ALA A 716 -7.43 -25.21 5.63
CA ALA A 716 -8.77 -25.32 6.22
C ALA A 716 -8.71 -25.96 7.63
N ASP A 717 -9.75 -25.74 8.43
CA ASP A 717 -9.73 -26.07 9.85
C ASP A 717 -9.97 -27.57 10.11
N GLY A 718 -8.95 -28.38 9.85
CA GLY A 718 -8.99 -29.84 9.95
C GLY A 718 -9.01 -30.41 11.37
N ARG A 719 -8.96 -29.58 12.43
CA ARG A 719 -9.29 -30.01 13.79
C ARG A 719 -10.71 -29.65 14.13
N GLY A 720 -11.60 -30.63 13.95
CA GLY A 720 -12.91 -30.61 14.58
C GLY A 720 -12.84 -30.79 16.10
N GLU A 721 -12.22 -29.85 16.81
CA GLU A 721 -12.65 -29.58 18.18
C GLU A 721 -14.01 -28.90 18.07
N ALA A 722 -15.05 -29.68 18.35
CA ALA A 722 -16.42 -29.22 18.22
C ALA A 722 -16.65 -28.03 19.16
N MET A 723 -16.94 -26.87 18.59
CA MET A 723 -17.78 -25.88 19.26
C MET A 723 -19.19 -26.47 19.34
N MET A 724 -19.38 -27.43 20.26
CA MET A 724 -20.68 -27.66 20.88
C MET A 724 -20.97 -26.41 21.70
N ASP A 725 -21.63 -25.45 21.07
CA ASP A 725 -22.83 -24.85 21.65
C ASP A 725 -23.75 -24.43 20.51
N GLY A 726 -24.96 -24.97 20.56
CA GLY A 726 -26.01 -24.68 19.58
C GLY A 726 -26.73 -23.40 19.97
N GLU A 727 -26.10 -22.25 19.75
CA GLU A 727 -26.78 -20.97 19.79
C GLU A 727 -26.31 -20.13 18.59
N GLU A 728 -27.26 -19.70 17.76
CA GLU A 728 -27.04 -18.76 16.66
C GLU A 728 -26.90 -17.36 17.27
N SER A 729 -25.85 -17.18 18.07
CA SER A 729 -25.65 -15.98 18.85
C SER A 729 -25.36 -14.79 17.93
N SER A 730 -26.11 -13.71 18.17
CA SER A 730 -25.97 -12.41 17.52
C SER A 730 -24.65 -11.68 17.85
N ASP A 731 -23.61 -12.42 18.26
CA ASP A 731 -22.32 -11.93 18.75
C ASP A 731 -21.18 -12.10 17.73
N SER A 732 -21.49 -12.46 16.48
CA SER A 732 -20.57 -12.32 15.34
C SER A 732 -20.12 -10.88 15.08
N PHE A 733 -20.67 -9.90 15.81
CA PHE A 733 -20.27 -8.50 15.80
C PHE A 733 -18.95 -8.21 16.54
N TRP A 734 -18.54 -9.05 17.51
CA TRP A 734 -17.38 -8.75 18.38
C TRP A 734 -16.07 -9.48 18.05
N ASN A 735 -16.08 -10.44 17.11
CA ASN A 735 -14.87 -11.09 16.57
C ASN A 735 -14.10 -10.22 15.55
N PHE A 736 -14.03 -8.90 15.81
CA PHE A 736 -13.25 -7.94 15.04
C PHE A 736 -11.80 -7.86 15.57
N GLY A 737 -10.84 -8.23 14.72
CA GLY A 737 -9.41 -8.04 14.98
C GLY A 737 -8.64 -9.26 15.49
N GLY A 738 -8.90 -10.46 14.97
CA GLY A 738 -7.89 -11.53 14.97
C GLY A 738 -6.99 -11.42 13.75
N ALA A 739 -5.72 -11.82 13.85
CA ALA A 739 -4.98 -12.23 12.67
C ALA A 739 -5.77 -13.33 11.96
N ASP A 740 -5.93 -13.24 10.65
CA ASP A 740 -6.60 -14.31 9.90
C ASP A 740 -5.79 -15.61 10.12
N PRO A 741 -6.38 -16.64 10.76
CA PRO A 741 -5.67 -17.88 11.03
C PRO A 741 -5.14 -18.51 9.74
N SER A 742 -5.78 -18.28 8.58
CA SER A 742 -5.27 -18.73 7.29
C SER A 742 -3.90 -18.11 6.94
N THR A 743 -3.72 -16.79 7.17
CA THR A 743 -2.49 -16.07 6.86
C THR A 743 -1.35 -16.45 7.79
N THR A 744 -1.63 -16.70 9.08
CA THR A 744 -0.62 -17.23 10.01
C THR A 744 -0.19 -18.66 9.62
N ARG A 745 -1.13 -19.55 9.31
CA ARG A 745 -0.84 -20.92 8.84
C ARG A 745 -0.04 -20.92 7.53
N LEU A 746 -0.42 -20.08 6.56
CA LEU A 746 0.29 -19.93 5.28
C LEU A 746 1.72 -19.40 5.46
N THR A 747 1.94 -18.41 6.32
CA THR A 747 3.30 -17.90 6.57
C THR A 747 4.17 -18.88 7.37
N GLU A 748 3.58 -19.71 8.24
CA GLU A 748 4.24 -20.84 8.89
C GLU A 748 4.65 -21.93 7.87
N LEU A 749 3.73 -22.35 7.00
CA LEU A 749 4.00 -23.25 5.89
C LEU A 749 5.17 -22.76 5.04
N ILE A 750 5.09 -21.52 4.53
CA ILE A 750 6.12 -20.95 3.65
C ILE A 750 7.48 -20.92 4.37
N ARG A 751 7.52 -20.57 5.67
CA ARG A 751 8.76 -20.59 6.46
C ARG A 751 9.34 -22.00 6.55
N SER A 752 8.53 -23.01 6.90
CA SER A 752 8.97 -24.39 7.04
C SER A 752 9.46 -25.00 5.72
N VAL A 753 8.77 -24.74 4.61
CA VAL A 753 9.18 -25.21 3.27
C VAL A 753 10.45 -24.49 2.81
N ARG A 754 10.57 -23.17 3.00
CA ARG A 754 11.79 -22.43 2.64
C ARG A 754 13.01 -22.91 3.44
N GLU A 755 12.84 -23.24 4.72
CA GLU A 755 13.90 -23.84 5.53
C GLU A 755 14.25 -25.26 5.06
N LEU A 756 13.25 -26.08 4.71
CA LEU A 756 13.50 -27.40 4.13
C LEU A 756 14.30 -27.29 2.82
N CYS A 757 13.92 -26.36 1.94
CA CYS A 757 14.62 -26.10 0.69
C CYS A 757 16.09 -25.74 0.91
N SER A 758 16.39 -24.80 1.82
CA SER A 758 17.76 -24.37 2.09
C SER A 758 18.62 -25.48 2.71
N ARG A 759 18.04 -26.33 3.57
CA ARG A 759 18.72 -27.52 4.14
C ARG A 759 19.13 -28.52 3.05
N PHE A 760 18.32 -28.70 2.01
CA PHE A 760 18.66 -29.61 0.89
C PHE A 760 19.53 -28.95 -0.19
N GLU A 761 19.41 -27.62 -0.40
CA GLU A 761 20.33 -26.86 -1.24
C GLU A 761 21.76 -26.93 -0.70
N ALA A 762 21.94 -26.84 0.63
CA ALA A 762 23.22 -27.07 1.31
C ALA A 762 23.76 -28.51 1.19
N ARG A 763 22.92 -29.49 0.83
CA ARG A 763 23.30 -30.89 0.53
C ARG A 763 23.60 -31.13 -0.96
N GLY A 764 23.55 -30.10 -1.81
CA GLY A 764 23.78 -30.22 -3.24
C GLY A 764 22.53 -30.52 -4.08
N LEU A 765 21.32 -30.32 -3.55
CA LEU A 765 20.07 -30.36 -4.32
C LEU A 765 19.52 -28.94 -4.55
N PRO A 766 19.88 -28.25 -5.65
CA PRO A 766 19.30 -26.95 -5.97
C PRO A 766 17.80 -27.05 -6.22
N ASN A 767 17.00 -26.44 -5.34
CA ASN A 767 15.55 -26.62 -5.30
C ASN A 767 14.82 -25.34 -4.85
N PHE A 768 13.53 -25.22 -5.20
CA PHE A 768 12.66 -24.14 -4.73
C PHE A 768 11.18 -24.54 -4.78
N PRO A 769 10.32 -23.98 -3.90
CA PRO A 769 8.89 -24.18 -3.96
C PRO A 769 8.23 -23.19 -4.93
N THR A 770 7.15 -23.63 -5.56
CA THR A 770 6.27 -22.81 -6.40
C THR A 770 4.81 -23.08 -6.04
N GLY A 771 3.92 -22.13 -6.37
CA GLY A 771 2.49 -22.20 -6.07
C GLY A 771 1.95 -20.85 -5.58
N ILE A 772 0.63 -20.69 -5.64
CA ILE A 772 -0.07 -19.44 -5.29
C ILE A 772 0.31 -18.93 -3.87
N PRO A 773 0.39 -19.76 -2.82
CA PRO A 773 0.87 -19.35 -1.50
C PRO A 773 2.22 -18.61 -1.52
N PHE A 774 3.20 -19.15 -2.25
CA PHE A 774 4.57 -18.65 -2.28
C PHE A 774 4.71 -17.34 -3.07
N LEU A 775 3.80 -17.08 -4.02
CA LEU A 775 3.78 -15.84 -4.80
C LEU A 775 3.16 -14.68 -4.01
N PHE A 776 2.01 -14.91 -3.35
CA PHE A 776 1.25 -13.83 -2.72
C PHE A 776 1.50 -13.63 -1.21
N TRP A 777 1.74 -14.69 -0.44
CA TRP A 777 1.89 -14.56 1.03
C TRP A 777 3.35 -14.41 1.50
N GLN A 778 4.34 -14.66 0.63
CA GLN A 778 5.75 -14.51 0.98
C GLN A 778 6.11 -13.08 1.43
N GLN A 779 5.41 -12.05 0.94
CA GLN A 779 5.62 -10.66 1.35
C GLN A 779 5.42 -10.41 2.86
N TYR A 780 4.52 -11.16 3.51
CA TYR A 780 4.20 -10.98 4.94
C TYR A 780 5.34 -11.40 5.87
N LEU A 781 6.25 -12.29 5.42
CA LEU A 781 7.41 -12.73 6.22
C LEU A 781 8.35 -11.58 6.61
N GLY A 782 8.51 -10.58 5.73
CA GLY A 782 9.37 -9.42 5.96
C GLY A 782 8.62 -8.13 6.30
N LEU A 783 7.28 -8.11 6.17
CA LEU A 783 6.48 -6.87 6.21
C LEU A 783 6.65 -6.09 7.51
N ARG A 784 6.54 -6.75 8.67
CA ARG A 784 6.67 -6.09 9.98
C ARG A 784 8.06 -5.46 10.20
N GLY A 785 9.12 -6.12 9.73
CA GLY A 785 10.49 -5.60 9.81
C GLY A 785 10.72 -4.41 8.87
N ALA A 786 10.24 -4.50 7.63
CA ALA A 786 10.32 -3.41 6.65
C ALA A 786 9.49 -2.19 7.09
N LEU A 787 8.30 -2.41 7.66
CA LEU A 787 7.46 -1.35 8.22
C LEU A 787 8.12 -0.67 9.41
N ALA A 788 8.69 -1.43 10.36
CA ALA A 788 9.42 -0.84 11.49
C ALA A 788 10.60 0.03 11.02
N ALA A 789 11.35 -0.40 10.00
CA ALA A 789 12.41 0.39 9.40
C ALA A 789 11.88 1.66 8.71
N ALA A 790 10.78 1.57 7.94
CA ALA A 790 10.16 2.71 7.26
C ALA A 790 9.59 3.75 8.26
N LEU A 791 8.94 3.30 9.33
CA LEU A 791 8.44 4.16 10.41
C LEU A 791 9.59 4.83 11.17
N GLY A 792 10.65 4.08 11.49
CA GLY A 792 11.86 4.63 12.11
C GLY A 792 12.51 5.71 11.24
N ALA A 793 12.63 5.47 9.92
CA ALA A 793 13.15 6.45 8.97
C ALA A 793 12.26 7.71 8.85
N ALA A 794 10.93 7.55 8.83
CA ALA A 794 10.00 8.68 8.79
C ALA A 794 10.04 9.52 10.08
N ILE A 795 10.10 8.89 11.26
CA ILE A 795 10.25 9.58 12.55
C ILE A 795 11.61 10.31 12.61
N ALA A 796 12.69 9.68 12.12
CA ALA A 796 14.00 10.33 12.03
C ALA A 796 14.01 11.54 11.08
N ALA A 797 13.31 11.45 9.94
CA ALA A 797 13.14 12.58 9.01
C ALA A 797 12.30 13.71 9.61
N ALA A 798 11.24 13.39 10.36
CA ALA A 798 10.45 14.36 11.12
C ALA A 798 11.28 15.05 12.22
N TRP A 799 12.09 14.29 12.96
CA TRP A 799 13.02 14.84 13.95
C TRP A 799 14.07 15.76 13.31
N ALA A 800 14.69 15.35 12.20
CA ALA A 800 15.70 16.14 11.51
C ALA A 800 15.12 17.46 10.96
N ALA A 801 13.92 17.42 10.37
CA ALA A 801 13.21 18.63 9.97
C ALA A 801 12.88 19.51 11.18
N ALA A 802 12.37 18.94 12.28
CA ALA A 802 12.09 19.70 13.50
C ALA A 802 13.33 20.38 14.09
N ALA A 803 14.46 19.66 14.15
CA ALA A 803 15.72 20.17 14.68
C ALA A 803 16.26 21.32 13.81
N LEU A 804 16.16 21.22 12.49
CA LEU A 804 16.62 22.25 11.57
C LEU A 804 15.69 23.49 11.56
N LEU A 805 14.37 23.31 11.69
CA LEU A 805 13.41 24.43 11.73
C LEU A 805 13.43 25.20 13.05
N LEU A 806 13.46 24.47 14.17
CA LEU A 806 13.37 25.06 15.51
C LEU A 806 14.74 25.49 16.05
N LEU A 807 15.85 24.99 15.45
CA LEU A 807 17.22 25.10 15.95
C LEU A 807 17.39 24.61 17.40
N ASP A 808 16.48 23.73 17.84
CA ASP A 808 16.44 23.13 19.18
C ASP A 808 16.17 21.62 19.07
N ALA A 809 17.15 20.82 19.46
CA ALA A 809 17.07 19.37 19.46
C ALA A 809 16.06 18.83 20.49
N TRP A 810 15.78 19.58 21.57
CA TRP A 810 14.80 19.17 22.59
C TRP A 810 13.36 19.37 22.09
N GLY A 811 13.04 20.55 21.55
CA GLY A 811 11.78 20.79 20.84
C GLY A 811 11.55 19.79 19.70
N ALA A 812 12.60 19.44 18.96
CA ALA A 812 12.53 18.40 17.93
C ALA A 812 12.21 17.00 18.48
N ALA A 813 12.81 16.61 19.61
CA ALA A 813 12.49 15.34 20.27
C ALA A 813 11.04 15.29 20.79
N LEU A 814 10.49 16.42 21.25
CA LEU A 814 9.07 16.52 21.62
C LEU A 814 8.15 16.36 20.40
N VAL A 815 8.45 16.98 19.27
CA VAL A 815 7.69 16.80 18.01
C VAL A 815 7.75 15.35 17.53
N ALA A 816 8.93 14.72 17.55
CA ALA A 816 9.10 13.32 17.13
C ALA A 816 8.36 12.34 18.05
N SER A 817 8.42 12.52 19.37
CA SER A 817 7.71 11.68 20.33
C SER A 817 6.19 11.86 20.27
N ALA A 818 5.67 13.07 20.05
CA ALA A 818 4.25 13.30 19.78
C ALA A 818 3.78 12.63 18.47
N SER A 819 4.62 12.65 17.43
CA SER A 819 4.35 11.95 16.16
C SER A 819 4.31 10.43 16.36
N ALA A 820 5.25 9.86 17.14
CA ALA A 820 5.25 8.44 17.49
C ALA A 820 4.04 8.04 18.37
N ALA A 821 3.61 8.89 19.31
CA ALA A 821 2.40 8.66 20.10
C ALA A 821 1.13 8.65 19.22
N THR A 822 1.06 9.55 18.23
CA THR A 822 -0.04 9.61 17.25
C THR A 822 -0.08 8.36 16.38
N LEU A 823 1.09 7.87 15.93
CA LEU A 823 1.22 6.61 15.18
C LEU A 823 0.68 5.41 15.99
N ILE A 824 1.02 5.30 17.27
CA ILE A 824 0.52 4.22 18.15
C ILE A 824 -1.01 4.30 18.29
N GLN A 825 -1.57 5.51 18.42
CA GLN A 825 -3.03 5.71 18.45
C GLN A 825 -3.68 5.32 17.11
N MET A 826 -3.08 5.66 15.96
CA MET A 826 -3.57 5.25 14.64
C MET A 826 -3.56 3.73 14.47
N MET A 827 -2.49 3.04 14.90
CA MET A 827 -2.41 1.57 14.85
C MET A 827 -3.45 0.92 15.77
N GLY A 828 -3.66 1.45 16.97
CA GLY A 828 -4.70 0.98 17.89
C GLY A 828 -6.11 1.17 17.33
N MET A 829 -6.38 2.34 16.74
CA MET A 829 -7.67 2.67 16.11
C MET A 829 -7.96 1.78 14.90
N ALA A 830 -6.96 1.58 14.02
CA ALA A 830 -7.05 0.66 12.89
C ALA A 830 -7.40 -0.76 13.36
N ALA A 831 -6.74 -1.25 14.41
CA ALA A 831 -7.04 -2.54 15.02
C ALA A 831 -8.44 -2.61 15.68
N THR A 832 -8.96 -1.53 16.28
CA THR A 832 -10.37 -1.50 16.76
C THR A 832 -11.39 -1.52 15.63
N LEU A 833 -11.07 -0.94 14.47
CA LEU A 833 -11.91 -0.94 13.26
C LEU A 833 -11.81 -2.26 12.47
N GLY A 834 -10.97 -3.20 12.90
CA GLY A 834 -10.72 -4.47 12.20
C GLY A 834 -9.86 -4.35 10.94
N VAL A 835 -9.23 -3.19 10.69
CA VAL A 835 -8.35 -3.00 9.54
C VAL A 835 -7.12 -3.87 9.71
N ARG A 836 -6.96 -4.83 8.80
CA ARG A 836 -5.81 -5.75 8.78
C ARG A 836 -4.55 -5.01 8.33
N LEU A 837 -3.41 -5.40 8.88
CA LEU A 837 -2.10 -4.91 8.45
C LEU A 837 -1.74 -5.56 7.11
N SER A 838 -2.28 -4.98 6.05
CA SER A 838 -1.84 -5.23 4.69
C SER A 838 -0.80 -4.20 4.24
N ALA A 839 -0.43 -4.30 2.97
CA ALA A 839 0.54 -3.44 2.33
C ALA A 839 0.13 -1.95 2.37
N ILE A 840 -1.15 -1.62 2.10
CA ILE A 840 -1.60 -0.21 1.97
C ILE A 840 -1.67 0.51 3.32
N PRO A 841 -2.30 -0.04 4.39
CA PRO A 841 -2.27 0.56 5.72
C PRO A 841 -0.84 0.78 6.23
N ALA A 842 0.10 -0.12 5.91
CA ALA A 842 1.51 0.05 6.24
C ALA A 842 2.11 1.34 5.63
N VAL A 843 1.79 1.67 4.37
CA VAL A 843 2.20 2.95 3.75
C VAL A 843 1.47 4.13 4.38
N LEU A 844 0.15 4.03 4.60
CA LEU A 844 -0.65 5.12 5.19
C LEU A 844 -0.20 5.47 6.62
N LEU A 845 0.25 4.49 7.41
CA LEU A 845 0.86 4.73 8.73
C LEU A 845 2.17 5.52 8.63
N VAL A 846 3.03 5.21 7.66
CA VAL A 846 4.29 5.95 7.43
C VAL A 846 4.01 7.39 6.97
N VAL A 847 3.03 7.59 6.09
CA VAL A 847 2.59 8.93 5.65
C VAL A 847 1.95 9.70 6.82
N GLY A 848 1.18 9.02 7.67
CA GLY A 848 0.57 9.58 8.89
C GLY A 848 1.59 10.22 9.84
N VAL A 849 2.79 9.67 9.95
CA VAL A 849 3.90 10.29 10.72
C VAL A 849 4.27 11.67 10.16
N GLY A 850 4.40 11.80 8.84
CA GLY A 850 4.72 13.07 8.18
C GLY A 850 3.61 14.13 8.37
N LEU A 851 2.35 13.69 8.29
CA LEU A 851 1.18 14.56 8.50
C LEU A 851 1.04 15.02 9.95
N ALA A 852 1.26 14.12 10.91
CA ALA A 852 1.26 14.48 12.33
C ALA A 852 2.40 15.46 12.65
N ALA A 853 3.62 15.18 12.17
CA ALA A 853 4.79 16.03 12.36
C ALA A 853 4.55 17.46 11.84
N ARG A 854 3.96 17.62 10.65
CA ARG A 854 3.58 18.92 10.06
C ARG A 854 2.73 19.76 11.02
N MET A 855 1.69 19.18 11.62
CA MET A 855 0.80 19.89 12.55
C MET A 855 1.50 20.28 13.86
N PHE A 856 2.32 19.39 14.43
CA PHE A 856 3.10 19.69 15.62
C PHE A 856 4.19 20.76 15.38
N LEU A 857 4.80 20.79 14.19
CA LEU A 857 5.81 21.77 13.82
C LEU A 857 5.26 23.20 13.80
N HIS A 858 4.07 23.43 13.24
CA HIS A 858 3.48 24.78 13.20
C HIS A 858 3.18 25.33 14.61
N ILE A 859 2.64 24.48 15.50
CA ILE A 859 2.36 24.87 16.90
C ILE A 859 3.67 25.11 17.67
N SER A 860 4.67 24.23 17.53
CA SER A 860 5.97 24.40 18.18
C SER A 860 6.72 25.64 17.68
N LEU A 861 6.68 25.95 16.37
CA LEU A 861 7.27 27.16 15.82
C LEU A 861 6.58 28.42 16.35
N GLY A 862 5.25 28.42 16.48
CA GLY A 862 4.51 29.49 17.15
C GLY A 862 4.90 29.66 18.63
N PHE A 863 5.19 28.56 19.33
CA PHE A 863 5.68 28.62 20.71
C PHE A 863 7.10 29.19 20.79
N VAL A 864 8.03 28.75 19.93
CA VAL A 864 9.42 29.24 19.90
C VAL A 864 9.48 30.73 19.56
N THR A 865 8.64 31.21 18.62
CA THR A 865 8.65 32.60 18.14
C THR A 865 7.85 33.59 19.01
N SER A 866 6.95 33.12 19.88
CA SER A 866 6.17 33.98 20.76
C SER A 866 6.94 34.45 22.00
N VAL A 867 6.64 35.67 22.47
CA VAL A 867 7.28 36.33 23.61
C VAL A 867 6.42 36.23 24.87
N GLY A 868 7.05 36.06 26.04
CA GLY A 868 6.40 36.08 27.35
C GLY A 868 6.70 34.85 28.22
N GLY A 869 5.94 34.71 29.31
CA GLY A 869 5.98 33.52 30.17
C GLY A 869 5.43 32.27 29.47
N LYS A 870 5.68 31.07 30.03
CA LYS A 870 5.33 29.77 29.42
C LYS A 870 3.87 29.69 28.96
N ASP A 871 2.92 30.04 29.83
CA ASP A 871 1.49 30.00 29.49
C ASP A 871 1.09 31.05 28.47
N ARG A 872 1.69 32.25 28.51
CA ARG A 872 1.42 33.32 27.52
C ARG A 872 1.94 32.93 26.13
N ARG A 873 3.12 32.31 26.05
CA ARG A 873 3.67 31.77 24.80
C ARG A 873 2.81 30.64 24.24
N ALA A 874 2.36 29.71 25.09
CA ALA A 874 1.45 28.66 24.68
C ALA A 874 0.11 29.20 24.17
N GLN A 875 -0.44 30.23 24.83
CA GLN A 875 -1.63 30.94 24.35
C GLN A 875 -1.40 31.60 22.98
N LEU A 876 -0.37 32.43 22.84
CA LEU A 876 -0.08 33.15 21.58
C LEU A 876 0.21 32.20 20.41
N ALA A 877 0.93 31.11 20.67
CA ALA A 877 1.17 30.06 19.68
C ALA A 877 -0.13 29.43 19.17
N LEU A 878 -1.04 29.11 20.10
CA LEU A 878 -2.32 28.49 19.79
C LEU A 878 -3.28 29.45 19.08
N GLU A 879 -3.31 30.72 19.50
CA GLU A 879 -4.10 31.78 18.84
C GLU A 879 -3.67 32.01 17.38
N GLY A 880 -2.36 31.97 17.09
CA GLY A 880 -1.83 32.15 15.74
C GLY A 880 -1.87 30.91 14.85
N ALA A 881 -1.66 29.70 15.41
CA ALA A 881 -1.50 28.48 14.63
C ALA A 881 -2.80 27.65 14.46
N LEU A 882 -3.79 27.77 15.35
CA LEU A 882 -4.97 26.89 15.34
C LEU A 882 -5.80 27.04 14.06
N ALA A 883 -5.95 28.26 13.53
CA ALA A 883 -6.81 28.48 12.36
C ALA A 883 -6.23 27.86 11.07
N PRO A 884 -4.94 28.06 10.70
CA PRO A 884 -4.31 27.32 9.61
C PRO A 884 -4.40 25.80 9.79
N VAL A 885 -4.02 25.29 10.97
CA VAL A 885 -4.01 23.85 11.27
C VAL A 885 -5.39 23.21 11.13
N LEU A 886 -6.46 23.89 11.60
CA LEU A 886 -7.81 23.36 11.45
C LEU A 886 -8.29 23.41 9.99
N HIS A 887 -7.99 24.48 9.25
CA HIS A 887 -8.34 24.54 7.83
C HIS A 887 -7.62 23.44 7.03
N GLY A 888 -6.33 23.18 7.29
CA GLY A 888 -5.55 22.09 6.69
C GLY A 888 -6.05 20.69 7.03
N ALA A 889 -6.47 20.48 8.28
CA ALA A 889 -7.13 19.24 8.70
C ALA A 889 -8.45 19.03 7.94
N VAL A 890 -9.26 20.08 7.79
CA VAL A 890 -10.54 20.01 7.05
C VAL A 890 -10.34 19.83 5.55
N THR A 891 -9.31 20.44 4.92
CA THR A 891 -9.02 20.17 3.49
C THR A 891 -8.53 18.74 3.30
N THR A 892 -7.65 18.24 4.17
CA THR A 892 -7.20 16.85 4.10
C THR A 892 -8.38 15.87 4.27
N LEU A 893 -9.24 16.12 5.26
CA LEU A 893 -10.47 15.34 5.49
C LEU A 893 -11.41 15.39 4.28
N LEU A 894 -11.69 16.58 3.75
CA LEU A 894 -12.60 16.77 2.61
C LEU A 894 -12.07 16.04 1.35
N GLY A 895 -10.76 16.06 1.13
CA GLY A 895 -10.13 15.36 0.01
C GLY A 895 -10.30 13.84 0.14
N ILE A 896 -10.02 13.29 1.32
CA ILE A 896 -10.15 11.86 1.59
C ILE A 896 -11.62 11.41 1.66
N SER A 897 -12.55 12.26 2.11
CA SER A 897 -13.98 11.90 2.29
C SER A 897 -14.68 11.42 1.02
N LEU A 898 -14.14 11.77 -0.15
CA LEU A 898 -14.67 11.38 -1.46
C LEU A 898 -14.34 9.92 -1.80
N LEU A 899 -13.30 9.35 -1.18
CA LEU A 899 -12.93 7.94 -1.29
C LEU A 899 -13.93 7.03 -0.57
N ALA A 900 -14.61 7.52 0.47
CA ALA A 900 -15.64 6.78 1.20
C ALA A 900 -16.92 6.50 0.36
N PHE A 901 -17.07 7.16 -0.79
CA PHE A 901 -18.11 6.86 -1.79
C PHE A 901 -17.62 5.90 -2.89
N SER A 902 -16.63 5.05 -2.59
CA SER A 902 -16.18 4.00 -3.50
C SER A 902 -17.02 2.72 -3.34
N GLU A 903 -17.15 1.98 -4.44
CA GLU A 903 -17.84 0.67 -4.47
C GLU A 903 -16.96 -0.48 -3.93
N PHE A 904 -15.70 -0.19 -3.60
CA PHE A 904 -14.70 -1.18 -3.17
C PHE A 904 -14.39 -1.02 -1.67
N ASP A 905 -14.72 -2.06 -0.89
CA ASP A 905 -14.40 -2.16 0.55
C ASP A 905 -12.90 -1.97 0.86
N PHE A 906 -12.02 -2.24 -0.11
CA PHE A 906 -10.58 -1.97 -0.02
C PHE A 906 -10.19 -0.49 0.13
N ILE A 907 -11.09 0.44 -0.24
CA ILE A 907 -10.82 1.89 -0.27
C ILE A 907 -11.56 2.63 0.86
N VAL A 908 -12.70 2.09 1.30
CA VAL A 908 -13.63 2.69 2.28
C VAL A 908 -13.16 2.41 3.72
#